data_AF-A0A6M3JYK3-F1
#
_entry.id   AF-A0A6M3JYK3-F1
#
_cell.length_a   1.000
_cell.length_b   1.000
_cell.length_c   1.000
_cell.angle_alpha   90.00
_cell.angle_beta   90.00
_cell.angle_gamma   90.00
#
_symmetry.space_group_name_H-M   'P 1'
#
loop_
_entity.id
_entity.type
_entity.pdbx_description
1 polymer ?
#
loop_
_entity_poly.entity_id
_entity_poly.type
_entity_poly.pdbx_seq_one_letter_code
_entity_poly.pdbx_strand_id
1 'polypeptide(L)'
;MDLFFIVLTILIAPIVACPLKFFDGYILPQIGVAAIGISLSSLFWIYNGSFTISFATIAAFIYFMYLMTSCSWSTVQHNSLRDVPLIFLSVFSYLICSTLFQDKNNIVSVSLAVFSVSMFTSLYAIGQKFLFDPLFPERLRSRKDDYGNSKVEDIHPTFRNKDFIDSRAISTLGNTNFASGFFISTTPFICYLSGEISPYFLLSLIVIIGAIFCTTSKAGKLSLLVFLLSFVIIISGRGYLFDLLFYIAEFPILSNIIIFFTLVTGVTYFIILRKENPLKFLSNENDNFNTMLDVENDNQQYWLSTLRYRQKYWKIAFNLIKKRPLQGYGLRTYRKEVYFEQAKINQKDGGKFLRPGYYQTPQPRECHNDFIENFVEGGLVGGILFLSIIFFIICNATIVKDVTLSTKDFFILAGVISALFGMFVEVFFFFPLRLGSSALMFWISLALLQSFTKLEYINININLGIILFLVVMLMAMLWEGVIKPNLGNYFFTKYNFTGIITKKEKYLRKAINYCPRESIFRTHLLIGYLDVFPQEADFHAEILRNHFDGMTPAWSSAFNCGAAKLRRRHFEDAFKFFEESLYFLPSFEDARNRLIQIFPLTPFKRRQITMKQMTEVGIQAVRQGQAEVNALQREISNSQTKFCAVVLNEKLKLNIPIEWAFNPENCQFLSPGEIPADFNVVEIGPTALPLCVKK
;
A
#
# COMPACT_ATOMS: atom_id res chain seq x y z
N MET A 1 -20.84 22.55 -29.68
CA MET A 1 -21.27 21.15 -29.46
C MET A 1 -20.36 20.45 -28.44
N ASP A 2 -19.12 20.90 -28.38
CA ASP A 2 -17.98 20.36 -27.65
C ASP A 2 -18.21 20.28 -26.14
N LEU A 3 -18.73 21.37 -25.54
CA LEU A 3 -19.07 21.39 -24.11
C LEU A 3 -20.03 20.26 -23.71
N PHE A 4 -20.97 19.84 -24.57
CA PHE A 4 -21.89 18.74 -24.27
C PHE A 4 -21.16 17.41 -24.16
N PHE A 5 -20.30 17.06 -25.12
CA PHE A 5 -19.52 15.82 -25.06
C PHE A 5 -18.48 15.83 -23.94
N ILE A 6 -17.89 17.00 -23.65
CA ILE A 6 -16.95 17.20 -22.53
C ILE A 6 -17.65 17.02 -21.19
N VAL A 7 -18.78 17.71 -20.97
CA VAL A 7 -19.59 17.59 -19.75
C VAL A 7 -20.17 16.19 -19.64
N LEU A 8 -20.56 15.54 -20.73
CA LEU A 8 -20.98 14.15 -20.72
C LEU A 8 -19.82 13.23 -20.28
N THR A 9 -18.61 13.39 -20.82
CA THR A 9 -17.44 12.60 -20.38
C THR A 9 -17.03 12.91 -18.93
N ILE A 10 -17.12 14.15 -18.48
CA ILE A 10 -16.71 14.62 -17.13
C ILE A 10 -17.82 14.44 -16.07
N LEU A 11 -19.08 14.20 -16.46
CA LEU A 11 -20.14 13.71 -15.58
C LEU A 11 -20.19 12.18 -15.57
N ILE A 12 -20.03 11.53 -16.72
CA ILE A 12 -19.95 10.06 -16.79
C ILE A 12 -18.72 9.57 -16.05
N ALA A 13 -17.52 10.14 -16.23
CA ALA A 13 -16.31 9.61 -15.60
C ALA A 13 -16.39 9.53 -14.06
N PRO A 14 -16.94 10.51 -13.31
CA PRO A 14 -17.12 10.40 -11.88
C PRO A 14 -18.42 9.72 -11.44
N ILE A 15 -19.48 9.64 -12.26
CA ILE A 15 -20.64 8.76 -11.98
C ILE A 15 -20.22 7.29 -12.14
N VAL A 16 -19.40 7.01 -13.13
CA VAL A 16 -18.74 5.72 -13.39
C VAL A 16 -17.70 5.41 -12.32
N ALA A 17 -16.84 6.37 -11.94
CA ALA A 17 -15.82 6.19 -10.90
C ALA A 17 -16.34 6.41 -9.46
N CYS A 18 -17.61 6.76 -9.30
CA CYS A 18 -18.29 6.62 -8.02
C CYS A 18 -18.39 5.11 -7.75
N PRO A 19 -17.84 4.58 -6.65
CA PRO A 19 -17.71 3.15 -6.38
C PRO A 19 -19.06 2.52 -5.97
N LEU A 20 -20.00 2.55 -6.91
CA LEU A 20 -21.26 1.88 -6.87
C LEU A 20 -21.02 0.40 -7.22
N LYS A 21 -21.27 -0.47 -6.23
CA LYS A 21 -21.25 -1.95 -6.39
C LYS A 21 -22.06 -2.47 -7.57
N PHE A 22 -22.99 -1.65 -8.10
CA PHE A 22 -23.65 -1.87 -9.39
C PHE A 22 -22.66 -2.30 -10.48
N PHE A 23 -21.41 -1.83 -10.50
CA PHE A 23 -20.41 -2.20 -11.51
C PHE A 23 -19.48 -3.37 -11.12
N ASP A 24 -19.42 -3.80 -9.85
CA ASP A 24 -18.50 -4.85 -9.37
C ASP A 24 -18.80 -6.28 -9.92
N GLY A 25 -19.85 -6.41 -10.73
CA GLY A 25 -20.22 -7.65 -11.44
C GLY A 25 -20.05 -7.63 -12.96
N TYR A 26 -19.66 -6.50 -13.56
CA TYR A 26 -19.63 -6.31 -15.02
C TYR A 26 -18.23 -6.53 -15.62
N ILE A 27 -18.19 -6.78 -16.94
CA ILE A 27 -16.96 -7.14 -17.68
C ILE A 27 -15.99 -5.95 -17.80
N LEU A 28 -16.50 -4.72 -17.84
CA LEU A 28 -15.68 -3.50 -17.80
C LEU A 28 -15.69 -2.89 -16.39
N PRO A 29 -14.52 -2.61 -15.79
CA PRO A 29 -14.43 -1.83 -14.57
C PRO A 29 -14.68 -0.35 -14.87
N GLN A 30 -14.93 0.40 -13.80
CA GLN A 30 -15.11 1.84 -13.81
C GLN A 30 -13.96 2.60 -14.49
N ILE A 31 -12.71 2.26 -14.14
CA ILE A 31 -11.49 2.82 -14.75
C ILE A 31 -11.46 2.58 -16.27
N GLY A 32 -12.01 1.46 -16.74
CA GLY A 32 -12.08 1.11 -18.15
C GLY A 32 -13.05 1.97 -18.94
N VAL A 33 -14.27 2.16 -18.41
CA VAL A 33 -15.27 3.03 -19.02
C VAL A 33 -14.81 4.50 -19.00
N ALA A 34 -14.20 4.94 -17.90
CA ALA A 34 -13.59 6.26 -17.81
C ALA A 34 -12.45 6.43 -18.85
N ALA A 35 -11.56 5.43 -18.97
CA ALA A 35 -10.49 5.46 -19.96
C ALA A 35 -11.05 5.54 -21.39
N ILE A 36 -12.11 4.80 -21.73
CA ILE A 36 -12.80 4.92 -23.02
C ILE A 36 -13.37 6.32 -23.22
N GLY A 37 -14.08 6.89 -22.25
CA GLY A 37 -14.65 8.24 -22.36
C GLY A 37 -13.58 9.30 -22.62
N ILE A 38 -12.48 9.27 -21.86
CA ILE A 38 -11.36 10.19 -22.04
C ILE A 38 -10.61 9.93 -23.35
N SER A 39 -10.53 8.68 -23.80
CA SER A 39 -9.97 8.33 -25.13
C SER A 39 -10.79 8.92 -26.27
N LEU A 40 -12.12 8.74 -26.25
CA LEU A 40 -13.02 9.27 -27.27
C LEU A 40 -13.03 10.80 -27.25
N SER A 41 -13.08 11.43 -26.07
CA SER A 41 -12.91 12.87 -25.94
C SER A 41 -11.56 13.36 -26.46
N SER A 42 -10.46 12.66 -26.16
CA SER A 42 -9.13 12.99 -26.71
C SER A 42 -9.15 12.93 -28.22
N LEU A 43 -9.65 11.84 -28.82
CA LEU A 43 -9.67 11.65 -30.27
C LEU A 43 -10.56 12.66 -31.00
N PHE A 44 -11.77 12.91 -30.48
CA PHE A 44 -12.68 13.94 -31.01
C PHE A 44 -12.06 15.33 -30.95
N TRP A 45 -11.44 15.66 -29.81
CA TRP A 45 -10.84 16.96 -29.60
C TRP A 45 -9.55 17.14 -30.46
N ILE A 46 -8.72 16.09 -30.59
CA ILE A 46 -7.61 15.99 -31.55
C ILE A 46 -8.08 16.21 -33.00
N TYR A 47 -9.23 15.64 -33.37
CA TYR A 47 -9.77 15.75 -34.72
C TYR A 47 -10.29 17.16 -35.05
N ASN A 48 -10.90 17.87 -34.09
CA ASN A 48 -11.46 19.21 -34.31
C ASN A 48 -10.41 20.34 -34.33
N GLY A 49 -9.20 20.11 -33.83
CA GLY A 49 -8.02 20.95 -34.09
C GLY A 49 -7.68 22.04 -33.06
N SER A 50 -6.49 22.62 -33.24
CA SER A 50 -5.83 23.61 -32.37
C SER A 50 -5.47 23.13 -30.95
N PHE A 51 -4.39 22.35 -30.86
CA PHE A 51 -3.77 21.96 -29.59
C PHE A 51 -2.78 23.03 -29.14
N THR A 52 -3.21 23.90 -28.23
CA THR A 52 -2.38 24.88 -27.52
C THR A 52 -1.58 24.19 -26.42
N ILE A 53 -0.38 23.70 -26.77
CA ILE A 53 0.47 22.91 -25.86
C ILE A 53 1.46 23.82 -25.14
N SER A 54 1.50 23.72 -23.81
CA SER A 54 2.49 24.40 -22.96
C SER A 54 3.70 23.52 -22.68
N PHE A 55 4.77 24.10 -22.13
CA PHE A 55 5.93 23.32 -21.68
C PHE A 55 5.58 22.26 -20.61
N ALA A 56 4.66 22.57 -19.68
CA ALA A 56 4.22 21.62 -18.67
C ALA A 56 3.39 20.47 -19.28
N THR A 57 2.57 20.78 -20.30
CA THR A 57 1.85 19.81 -21.14
C THR A 57 2.83 18.85 -21.85
N ILE A 58 3.94 19.36 -22.40
CA ILE A 58 5.02 18.55 -23.00
C ILE A 58 5.71 17.68 -21.93
N ALA A 59 6.08 18.25 -20.78
CA ALA A 59 6.74 17.51 -19.70
C ALA A 59 5.87 16.35 -19.17
N ALA A 60 4.56 16.56 -19.03
CA ALA A 60 3.62 15.51 -18.65
C ALA A 60 3.48 14.41 -19.71
N PHE A 61 3.49 14.77 -20.99
CA PHE A 61 3.50 13.79 -22.08
C PHE A 61 4.82 12.98 -22.12
N ILE A 62 5.98 13.63 -21.93
CA ILE A 62 7.28 12.94 -21.82
C ILE A 62 7.28 12.00 -20.62
N TYR A 63 6.73 12.41 -19.47
CA TYR A 63 6.58 11.57 -18.30
C TYR A 63 5.67 10.35 -18.56
N PHE A 64 4.54 10.55 -19.24
CA PHE A 64 3.67 9.45 -19.69
C PHE A 64 4.44 8.47 -20.58
N MET A 65 5.12 8.97 -21.62
CA MET A 65 5.90 8.14 -22.53
C MET A 65 7.01 7.37 -21.80
N TYR A 66 7.66 8.00 -20.81
CA TYR A 66 8.65 7.35 -19.96
C TYR A 66 8.05 6.21 -19.12
N LEU A 67 6.90 6.43 -18.46
CA LEU A 67 6.18 5.38 -17.73
C LEU A 67 5.76 4.23 -18.66
N MET A 68 5.30 4.54 -19.87
CA MET A 68 4.98 3.55 -20.91
C MET A 68 6.20 2.72 -21.31
N THR A 69 7.34 3.36 -21.59
CA THR A 69 8.58 2.63 -21.89
C THR A 69 9.04 1.80 -20.69
N SER A 70 8.82 2.27 -19.45
CA SER A 70 9.17 1.53 -18.22
C SER A 70 8.46 0.19 -18.03
N CYS A 71 7.32 -0.01 -18.72
CA CYS A 71 6.65 -1.30 -18.76
C CYS A 71 7.50 -2.38 -19.45
N SER A 72 8.42 -2.01 -20.35
CA SER A 72 9.28 -2.96 -21.08
C SER A 72 10.34 -3.61 -20.17
N TRP A 73 10.98 -2.83 -19.29
CA TRP A 73 11.99 -3.31 -18.34
C TRP A 73 11.43 -3.68 -16.95
N SER A 74 10.12 -3.52 -16.76
CA SER A 74 9.41 -3.92 -15.54
C SER A 74 9.62 -5.39 -15.20
N THR A 75 9.95 -5.67 -13.94
CA THR A 75 10.02 -7.03 -13.41
C THR A 75 8.64 -7.68 -13.20
N VAL A 76 7.54 -6.95 -13.46
CA VAL A 76 6.13 -7.40 -13.39
C VAL A 76 5.28 -6.91 -14.58
N GLN A 77 5.82 -6.99 -15.81
CA GLN A 77 5.22 -6.46 -17.05
C GLN A 77 3.68 -6.52 -17.16
N HIS A 78 3.03 -7.64 -16.79
CA HIS A 78 1.56 -7.76 -16.86
C HIS A 78 0.82 -6.84 -15.87
N ASN A 79 1.35 -6.66 -14.66
CA ASN A 79 0.82 -5.71 -13.68
C ASN A 79 1.10 -4.26 -14.09
N SER A 80 2.22 -3.99 -14.76
CA SER A 80 2.49 -2.68 -15.35
C SER A 80 1.45 -2.33 -16.42
N LEU A 81 1.21 -3.24 -17.37
CA LEU A 81 0.20 -3.07 -18.43
C LEU A 81 -1.23 -2.92 -17.87
N ARG A 82 -1.55 -3.60 -16.78
CA ARG A 82 -2.82 -3.47 -16.04
C ARG A 82 -3.09 -2.05 -15.52
N ASP A 83 -2.05 -1.30 -15.18
CA ASP A 83 -2.16 0.07 -14.65
C ASP A 83 -1.94 1.18 -15.70
N VAL A 84 -1.55 0.83 -16.94
CA VAL A 84 -1.48 1.79 -18.06
C VAL A 84 -2.79 2.57 -18.27
N PRO A 85 -4.01 1.96 -18.22
CA PRO A 85 -5.25 2.72 -18.36
C PRO A 85 -5.44 3.81 -17.30
N LEU A 86 -4.97 3.58 -16.07
CA LEU A 86 -5.02 4.58 -14.99
C LEU A 86 -4.07 5.75 -15.26
N ILE A 87 -2.86 5.45 -15.73
CA ILE A 87 -1.83 6.46 -16.05
C ILE A 87 -2.25 7.28 -17.28
N PHE A 88 -2.79 6.62 -18.30
CA PHE A 88 -3.38 7.27 -19.47
C PHE A 88 -4.51 8.21 -19.05
N LEU A 89 -5.51 7.69 -18.32
CA LEU A 89 -6.63 8.49 -17.80
C LEU A 89 -6.13 9.74 -17.08
N SER A 90 -5.19 9.56 -16.17
CA SER A 90 -4.60 10.61 -15.34
C SER A 90 -3.90 11.70 -16.15
N VAL A 91 -2.93 11.32 -17.00
CA VAL A 91 -2.16 12.31 -17.77
C VAL A 91 -2.99 12.94 -18.88
N PHE A 92 -3.81 12.17 -19.62
CA PHE A 92 -4.65 12.74 -20.68
C PHE A 92 -5.76 13.62 -20.13
N SER A 93 -6.28 13.38 -18.92
CA SER A 93 -7.14 14.36 -18.23
C SER A 93 -6.44 15.70 -18.03
N TYR A 94 -5.18 15.69 -17.59
CA TYR A 94 -4.40 16.91 -17.47
C TYR A 94 -4.18 17.58 -18.84
N LEU A 95 -3.81 16.82 -19.88
CA LEU A 95 -3.64 17.37 -21.24
C LEU A 95 -4.92 18.07 -21.74
N ILE A 96 -6.07 17.37 -21.68
CA ILE A 96 -7.38 17.91 -22.10
C ILE A 96 -7.74 19.14 -21.25
N CYS A 97 -7.73 19.01 -19.92
CA CYS A 97 -8.13 20.12 -19.04
C CYS A 97 -7.20 21.33 -19.17
N SER A 98 -5.90 21.13 -19.39
CA SER A 98 -4.93 22.22 -19.56
C SER A 98 -5.25 23.14 -20.75
N THR A 99 -5.95 22.62 -21.76
CA THR A 99 -6.44 23.43 -22.88
C THR A 99 -7.87 23.89 -22.68
N LEU A 100 -8.78 23.03 -22.20
CA LEU A 100 -10.16 23.44 -21.94
C LEU A 100 -10.22 24.64 -21.00
N PHE A 101 -9.34 24.69 -20.00
CA PHE A 101 -9.25 25.77 -19.02
C PHE A 101 -8.64 27.09 -19.57
N GLN A 102 -8.44 27.20 -20.88
CA GLN A 102 -8.24 28.51 -21.54
C GLN A 102 -9.55 29.30 -21.63
N ASP A 103 -10.71 28.64 -21.60
CA ASP A 103 -12.02 29.29 -21.44
C ASP A 103 -12.51 29.13 -20.00
N LYS A 104 -12.76 30.27 -19.33
CA LYS A 104 -13.32 30.32 -17.96
C LYS A 104 -14.63 29.52 -17.83
N ASN A 105 -15.49 29.49 -18.86
CA ASN A 105 -16.75 28.75 -18.83
C ASN A 105 -16.55 27.23 -18.73
N ASN A 106 -15.48 26.71 -19.36
CA ASN A 106 -15.08 25.31 -19.21
C ASN A 106 -14.54 25.04 -17.81
N ILE A 107 -13.73 25.94 -17.23
CA ILE A 107 -13.24 25.79 -15.85
C ILE A 107 -14.43 25.71 -14.88
N VAL A 108 -15.39 26.63 -15.00
CA VAL A 108 -16.63 26.63 -14.22
C VAL A 108 -17.39 25.32 -14.39
N SER A 109 -17.63 24.87 -15.63
CA SER A 109 -18.41 23.67 -15.94
C SER A 109 -17.77 22.39 -15.35
N VAL A 110 -16.46 22.23 -15.51
CA VAL A 110 -15.72 21.09 -14.94
C VAL A 110 -15.67 21.18 -13.42
N SER A 111 -15.46 22.37 -12.86
CA SER A 111 -15.46 22.57 -11.41
C SER A 111 -16.82 22.25 -10.79
N LEU A 112 -17.93 22.64 -11.44
CA LEU A 112 -19.30 22.30 -11.00
C LEU A 112 -19.58 20.80 -11.08
N ALA A 113 -19.13 20.11 -12.13
CA ALA A 113 -19.26 18.66 -12.25
C ALA A 113 -18.49 17.92 -11.13
N VAL A 114 -17.21 18.30 -10.94
CA VAL A 114 -16.36 17.78 -9.87
C VAL A 114 -16.98 18.05 -8.50
N PHE A 115 -17.39 19.28 -8.24
CA PHE A 115 -18.06 19.70 -7.01
C PHE A 115 -19.31 18.86 -6.71
N SER A 116 -20.20 18.70 -7.69
CA SER A 116 -21.49 18.04 -7.49
C SER A 116 -21.32 16.57 -7.08
N VAL A 117 -20.41 15.86 -7.75
CA VAL A 117 -20.05 14.48 -7.41
C VAL A 117 -19.43 14.43 -6.02
N SER A 118 -18.52 15.35 -5.73
CA SER A 118 -17.81 15.42 -4.45
C SER A 118 -18.73 15.66 -3.27
N MET A 119 -19.71 16.56 -3.42
CA MET A 119 -20.76 16.80 -2.42
C MET A 119 -21.66 15.59 -2.26
N PHE A 120 -22.11 14.96 -3.34
CA PHE A 120 -22.91 13.73 -3.27
C PHE A 120 -22.17 12.64 -2.51
N THR A 121 -20.91 12.34 -2.86
CA THR A 121 -20.09 11.33 -2.17
C THR A 121 -19.80 11.70 -0.72
N SER A 122 -19.58 12.99 -0.40
CA SER A 122 -19.35 13.46 0.98
C SER A 122 -20.59 13.30 1.85
N LEU A 123 -21.75 13.78 1.38
CA LEU A 123 -23.02 13.67 2.09
C LEU A 123 -23.46 12.22 2.24
N TYR A 124 -23.25 11.38 1.22
CA TYR A 124 -23.53 9.96 1.29
C TYR A 124 -22.61 9.22 2.28
N ALA A 125 -21.32 9.56 2.36
CA ALA A 125 -20.41 9.02 3.39
C ALA A 125 -20.79 9.50 4.81
N ILE A 126 -21.19 10.77 4.96
CA ILE A 126 -21.73 11.27 6.24
C ILE A 126 -23.00 10.49 6.61
N GLY A 127 -23.92 10.28 5.66
CA GLY A 127 -25.11 9.43 5.86
C GLY A 127 -24.75 8.01 6.31
N GLN A 128 -23.81 7.36 5.63
CA GLN A 128 -23.35 6.02 5.99
C GLN A 128 -22.77 5.97 7.42
N LYS A 129 -22.09 7.02 7.90
CA LYS A 129 -21.63 7.12 9.31
C LYS A 129 -22.79 7.08 10.30
N PHE A 130 -23.92 7.68 9.94
CA PHE A 130 -25.16 7.69 10.72
C PHE A 130 -26.11 6.53 10.38
N LEU A 131 -25.58 5.43 9.83
CA LEU A 131 -26.34 4.23 9.43
C LEU A 131 -27.45 4.53 8.40
N PHE A 132 -27.19 5.45 7.47
CA PHE A 132 -28.07 5.75 6.34
C PHE A 132 -27.37 5.47 4.99
N ASP A 133 -27.83 4.43 4.30
CA ASP A 133 -27.35 3.99 3.00
C ASP A 133 -28.56 3.59 2.14
N PRO A 134 -29.13 4.53 1.38
CA PRO A 134 -30.32 4.26 0.57
C PRO A 134 -30.02 3.40 -0.67
N LEU A 135 -28.74 3.19 -1.02
CA LEU A 135 -28.34 2.40 -2.19
C LEU A 135 -28.05 0.94 -1.83
N PHE A 136 -27.57 0.69 -0.60
CA PHE A 136 -27.19 -0.62 -0.11
C PHE A 136 -27.62 -0.82 1.36
N PRO A 137 -28.92 -0.73 1.70
CA PRO A 137 -29.39 -0.86 3.08
C PRO A 137 -29.07 -2.22 3.71
N GLU A 138 -28.85 -3.26 2.90
CA GLU A 138 -28.36 -4.57 3.37
C GLU A 138 -26.95 -4.48 3.98
N ARG A 139 -26.11 -3.52 3.55
CA ARG A 139 -24.81 -3.27 4.20
C ARG A 139 -24.96 -2.69 5.59
N LEU A 140 -26.07 -2.05 5.93
CA LEU A 140 -26.28 -1.45 7.25
C LEU A 140 -26.80 -2.46 8.27
N ARG A 141 -27.39 -3.58 7.81
CA ARG A 141 -27.79 -4.68 8.70
C ARG A 141 -26.61 -5.15 9.51
N SER A 142 -26.84 -5.48 10.77
CA SER A 142 -25.78 -6.03 11.59
C SER A 142 -25.51 -7.45 11.08
N ARG A 143 -24.24 -7.86 10.92
CA ARG A 143 -23.99 -9.26 10.53
C ARG A 143 -24.41 -10.27 11.62
N LYS A 144 -24.77 -9.81 12.81
CA LYS A 144 -25.51 -10.62 13.79
C LYS A 144 -26.80 -11.20 13.17
N ASP A 145 -27.46 -10.46 12.30
CA ASP A 145 -28.67 -10.91 11.60
C ASP A 145 -28.34 -12.00 10.57
N ASP A 146 -27.19 -11.92 9.90
CA ASP A 146 -26.69 -12.92 8.94
C ASP A 146 -26.18 -14.22 9.61
N TYR A 147 -25.69 -14.14 10.86
CA TYR A 147 -25.26 -15.30 11.66
C TYR A 147 -26.36 -15.86 12.59
N GLY A 148 -27.52 -15.20 12.67
CA GLY A 148 -28.64 -15.62 13.52
C GLY A 148 -28.27 -15.75 15.00
N ASN A 149 -28.82 -16.78 15.67
CA ASN A 149 -28.57 -17.05 17.10
C ASN A 149 -27.19 -17.69 17.39
N SER A 150 -26.28 -17.79 16.41
CA SER A 150 -24.92 -18.27 16.66
C SER A 150 -24.22 -17.40 17.69
N LYS A 151 -23.63 -18.01 18.72
CA LYS A 151 -22.91 -17.24 19.74
C LYS A 151 -21.65 -16.64 19.12
N VAL A 152 -21.16 -15.55 19.70
CA VAL A 152 -19.90 -14.93 19.23
C VAL A 152 -18.74 -15.91 19.44
N GLU A 153 -18.85 -16.82 20.42
CA GLU A 153 -17.94 -17.95 20.61
C GLU A 153 -17.92 -18.96 19.45
N ASP A 154 -19.01 -19.13 18.69
CA ASP A 154 -19.09 -20.12 17.60
C ASP A 154 -18.47 -19.59 16.30
N ILE A 155 -18.45 -18.27 16.13
CA ILE A 155 -17.76 -17.60 15.01
C ILE A 155 -16.25 -17.78 15.20
N HIS A 156 -15.52 -18.23 14.18
CA HIS A 156 -14.06 -18.42 14.27
C HIS A 156 -13.35 -17.09 14.63
N PRO A 157 -12.31 -17.05 15.50
CA PRO A 157 -11.71 -15.81 15.97
C PRO A 157 -11.25 -14.82 14.90
N THR A 158 -10.81 -15.30 13.72
CA THR A 158 -10.45 -14.44 12.58
C THR A 158 -11.64 -13.73 11.91
N PHE A 159 -12.87 -14.21 12.15
CA PHE A 159 -14.12 -13.55 11.76
C PHE A 159 -14.79 -12.80 12.94
N ARG A 160 -14.31 -13.00 14.18
CA ARG A 160 -14.64 -12.15 15.35
C ARG A 160 -13.89 -10.83 15.28
N ASN A 161 -14.11 -10.04 14.24
CA ASN A 161 -13.63 -8.66 14.23
C ASN A 161 -14.42 -7.90 15.32
N LYS A 162 -13.77 -7.61 16.46
CA LYS A 162 -14.46 -7.31 17.74
C LYS A 162 -15.47 -6.18 17.65
N ASP A 163 -15.20 -5.18 16.80
CA ASP A 163 -16.12 -4.11 16.48
C ASP A 163 -16.84 -4.43 15.16
N PHE A 164 -17.98 -5.12 15.25
CA PHE A 164 -18.88 -5.39 14.12
C PHE A 164 -19.50 -4.11 13.51
N ILE A 165 -19.17 -2.92 14.02
CA ILE A 165 -19.23 -1.67 13.28
C ILE A 165 -18.04 -1.65 12.30
N ASP A 166 -18.08 -2.57 11.33
CA ASP A 166 -17.24 -2.49 10.13
C ASP A 166 -17.29 -1.05 9.58
N SER A 167 -16.19 -0.60 8.98
CA SER A 167 -15.87 0.75 8.49
C SER A 167 -16.81 1.35 7.43
N ARG A 168 -18.00 0.75 7.32
CA ARG A 168 -19.17 0.98 6.47
C ARG A 168 -19.65 2.42 6.39
N ALA A 169 -19.27 3.27 7.34
CA ALA A 169 -19.41 4.72 7.26
C ALA A 169 -18.82 5.33 5.97
N ILE A 170 -17.93 4.60 5.29
CA ILE A 170 -17.26 5.02 4.06
C ILE A 170 -17.38 3.87 3.03
N SER A 171 -18.47 3.10 3.03
CA SER A 171 -18.55 1.85 2.25
C SER A 171 -18.64 2.03 0.73
N THR A 172 -18.90 3.23 0.23
CA THR A 172 -18.63 3.54 -1.19
C THR A 172 -17.12 3.47 -1.44
N LEU A 173 -16.33 4.36 -0.84
CA LEU A 173 -14.89 4.42 -1.10
C LEU A 173 -14.09 3.28 -0.43
N GLY A 174 -14.68 2.52 0.49
CA GLY A 174 -14.12 1.28 1.06
C GLY A 174 -12.87 1.43 1.92
N ASN A 175 -12.25 2.62 1.96
CA ASN A 175 -11.04 2.92 2.73
C ASN A 175 -11.09 4.37 3.21
N THR A 176 -10.87 4.59 4.51
CA THR A 176 -10.99 5.90 5.13
C THR A 176 -9.93 6.90 4.66
N ASN A 177 -8.75 6.43 4.27
CA ASN A 177 -7.68 7.26 3.68
C ASN A 177 -7.97 7.59 2.20
N PHE A 178 -8.62 6.69 1.46
CA PHE A 178 -9.05 7.00 0.09
C PHE A 178 -10.16 8.06 0.11
N ALA A 179 -11.09 8.01 1.07
CA ALA A 179 -12.08 9.05 1.23
C ALA A 179 -11.49 10.41 1.61
N SER A 180 -10.55 10.47 2.56
CA SER A 180 -9.87 11.74 2.83
C SER A 180 -9.09 12.26 1.62
N GLY A 181 -8.36 11.39 0.93
CA GLY A 181 -7.61 11.75 -0.28
C GLY A 181 -8.49 12.20 -1.43
N PHE A 182 -9.69 11.62 -1.56
CA PHE A 182 -10.72 12.11 -2.47
C PHE A 182 -11.20 13.49 -2.00
N PHE A 183 -11.74 13.64 -0.78
CA PHE A 183 -12.29 14.92 -0.31
C PHE A 183 -11.29 16.09 -0.37
N ILE A 184 -10.03 15.90 0.06
CA ILE A 184 -9.02 16.97 -0.01
C ILE A 184 -8.72 17.38 -1.46
N SER A 185 -8.75 16.44 -2.42
CA SER A 185 -8.53 16.73 -3.84
C SER A 185 -9.64 17.57 -4.50
N THR A 186 -10.77 17.77 -3.82
CA THR A 186 -11.92 18.56 -4.31
C THR A 186 -11.87 20.03 -3.90
N THR A 187 -11.06 20.36 -2.89
CA THR A 187 -10.91 21.72 -2.37
C THR A 187 -10.41 22.78 -3.38
N PRO A 188 -9.56 22.48 -4.40
CA PRO A 188 -9.18 23.48 -5.41
C PRO A 188 -10.39 24.01 -6.20
N PHE A 189 -11.30 23.11 -6.58
CA PHE A 189 -12.49 23.43 -7.37
C PHE A 189 -13.51 24.24 -6.56
N ILE A 190 -13.59 23.99 -5.25
CA ILE A 190 -14.41 24.79 -4.33
C ILE A 190 -13.84 26.20 -4.18
N CYS A 191 -12.52 26.34 -4.00
CA CYS A 191 -11.87 27.64 -4.00
C CYS A 191 -12.12 28.39 -5.32
N TYR A 192 -12.00 27.71 -6.47
CA TYR A 192 -12.31 28.28 -7.78
C TYR A 192 -13.76 28.79 -7.88
N LEU A 193 -14.75 27.93 -7.60
CA LEU A 193 -16.17 28.27 -7.68
C LEU A 193 -16.57 29.36 -6.67
N SER A 194 -15.93 29.39 -5.50
CA SER A 194 -16.19 30.40 -4.48
C SER A 194 -15.85 31.81 -4.93
N GLY A 195 -14.74 31.98 -5.63
CA GLY A 195 -14.41 33.24 -6.26
C GLY A 195 -15.27 33.48 -7.49
N GLU A 196 -15.24 32.57 -8.48
CA GLU A 196 -15.73 32.92 -9.82
C GLU A 196 -17.26 32.89 -9.96
N ILE A 197 -17.98 32.05 -9.21
CA ILE A 197 -19.44 31.96 -9.29
C ILE A 197 -20.14 32.54 -8.05
N SER A 198 -19.80 32.07 -6.85
CA SER A 198 -20.46 32.55 -5.63
C SER A 198 -19.72 32.14 -4.35
N PRO A 199 -19.46 33.06 -3.40
CA PRO A 199 -18.76 32.72 -2.16
C PRO A 199 -19.51 31.70 -1.29
N TYR A 200 -20.81 31.49 -1.51
CA TYR A 200 -21.56 30.39 -0.87
C TYR A 200 -21.00 29.00 -1.15
N PHE A 201 -20.21 28.80 -2.22
CA PHE A 201 -19.47 27.54 -2.41
C PHE A 201 -18.50 27.24 -1.24
N LEU A 202 -18.02 28.22 -0.47
CA LEU A 202 -17.21 27.98 0.73
C LEU A 202 -17.96 27.18 1.81
N LEU A 203 -19.30 27.20 1.85
CA LEU A 203 -20.08 26.37 2.77
C LEU A 203 -19.83 24.87 2.54
N SER A 204 -19.42 24.46 1.35
CA SER A 204 -19.06 23.06 1.08
C SER A 204 -17.76 22.62 1.76
N LEU A 205 -16.87 23.56 2.12
CA LEU A 205 -15.70 23.23 2.94
C LEU A 205 -16.14 22.73 4.31
N ILE A 206 -17.23 23.23 4.87
CA ILE A 206 -17.81 22.73 6.13
C ILE A 206 -18.20 21.24 5.99
N VAL A 207 -18.83 20.87 4.86
CA VAL A 207 -19.22 19.48 4.56
C VAL A 207 -17.98 18.59 4.40
N ILE A 208 -16.96 19.04 3.68
CA ILE A 208 -15.68 18.31 3.51
C ILE A 208 -14.94 18.16 4.83
N ILE A 209 -14.84 19.22 5.62
CA ILE A 209 -14.22 19.22 6.95
C ILE A 209 -14.95 18.19 7.81
N GLY A 210 -16.28 18.25 7.88
CA GLY A 210 -17.12 17.25 8.56
C GLY A 210 -16.83 15.83 8.09
N ALA A 211 -16.82 15.59 6.77
CA ALA A 211 -16.54 14.28 6.19
C ALA A 211 -15.11 13.77 6.53
N ILE A 212 -14.08 14.63 6.47
CA ILE A 212 -12.70 14.31 6.85
C ILE A 212 -12.61 14.00 8.35
N PHE A 213 -13.27 14.77 9.22
CA PHE A 213 -13.35 14.48 10.66
C PHE A 213 -14.10 13.18 10.96
N CYS A 214 -15.14 12.85 10.18
CA CYS A 214 -15.84 11.57 10.22
C CYS A 214 -14.95 10.38 9.82
N THR A 215 -13.88 10.59 9.03
CA THR A 215 -12.88 9.55 8.73
C THR A 215 -11.93 9.27 9.90
N THR A 216 -11.35 8.07 9.90
CA THR A 216 -10.20 7.71 10.76
C THR A 216 -8.85 8.09 10.16
N SER A 217 -8.83 8.74 8.99
CA SER A 217 -7.59 9.09 8.28
C SER A 217 -6.82 10.16 9.02
N LYS A 218 -5.65 9.79 9.56
CA LYS A 218 -4.70 10.74 10.15
C LYS A 218 -3.98 11.58 9.08
N ALA A 219 -3.75 11.00 7.90
CA ALA A 219 -3.21 11.73 6.74
C ALA A 219 -4.18 12.84 6.34
N GLY A 220 -5.45 12.51 6.10
CA GLY A 220 -6.49 13.46 5.70
C GLY A 220 -6.64 14.68 6.61
N LYS A 221 -6.53 14.47 7.93
CA LYS A 221 -6.60 15.54 8.93
C LYS A 221 -5.37 16.44 8.89
N LEU A 222 -4.17 15.87 8.69
CA LEU A 222 -2.94 16.65 8.49
C LEU A 222 -2.95 17.39 7.15
N SER A 223 -3.43 16.75 6.09
CA SER A 223 -3.63 17.33 4.75
C SER A 223 -4.57 18.54 4.79
N LEU A 224 -5.68 18.44 5.53
CA LEU A 224 -6.60 19.55 5.79
C LEU A 224 -5.94 20.68 6.59
N LEU A 225 -5.17 20.35 7.65
CA LEU A 225 -4.45 21.35 8.45
C LEU A 225 -3.42 22.11 7.61
N VAL A 226 -2.63 21.41 6.79
CA VAL A 226 -1.63 22.03 5.91
C VAL A 226 -2.29 22.88 4.83
N PHE A 227 -3.42 22.46 4.26
CA PHE A 227 -4.23 23.32 3.38
C PHE A 227 -4.61 24.64 4.06
N LEU A 228 -5.19 24.59 5.27
CA LEU A 228 -5.62 25.79 5.99
C LEU A 228 -4.44 26.70 6.37
N LEU A 229 -3.34 26.13 6.86
CA LEU A 229 -2.13 26.89 7.21
C LEU A 229 -1.47 27.52 5.99
N SER A 230 -1.32 26.78 4.88
CA SER A 230 -0.78 27.32 3.63
C SER A 230 -1.62 28.48 3.10
N PHE A 231 -2.95 28.40 3.21
CA PHE A 231 -3.85 29.46 2.77
C PHE A 231 -3.66 30.74 3.58
N VAL A 232 -3.65 30.62 4.92
CA VAL A 232 -3.39 31.75 5.82
C VAL A 232 -2.01 32.36 5.58
N ILE A 233 -0.96 31.55 5.41
CA ILE A 233 0.40 32.03 5.13
C ILE A 233 0.47 32.78 3.80
N ILE A 234 -0.10 32.24 2.72
CA ILE A 234 -0.07 32.86 1.38
C ILE A 234 -0.82 34.20 1.37
N ILE A 235 -1.97 34.28 2.04
CA ILE A 235 -2.76 35.52 2.14
C ILE A 235 -2.08 36.55 3.05
N SER A 236 -1.57 36.13 4.21
CA SER A 236 -0.87 37.03 5.14
C SER A 236 0.41 37.60 4.54
N GLY A 237 1.13 36.82 3.72
CA GLY A 237 2.32 37.26 2.98
C GLY A 237 2.08 38.35 1.93
N ARG A 238 0.81 38.69 1.62
CA ARG A 238 0.42 39.85 0.79
C ARG A 238 -0.39 40.90 1.56
N GLY A 239 -0.54 40.76 2.89
CA GLY A 239 -1.30 41.69 3.74
C GLY A 239 -2.83 41.52 3.70
N TYR A 240 -3.36 40.70 2.79
CA TYR A 240 -4.80 40.56 2.53
C TYR A 240 -5.59 39.75 3.59
N LEU A 241 -5.04 39.56 4.80
CA LEU A 241 -5.73 38.81 5.86
C LEU A 241 -6.99 39.53 6.34
N PHE A 242 -6.92 40.86 6.50
CA PHE A 242 -8.09 41.66 6.83
C PHE A 242 -9.07 41.77 5.66
N ASP A 243 -8.58 41.89 4.43
CA ASP A 243 -9.43 41.94 3.24
C ASP A 243 -10.22 40.64 3.04
N LEU A 244 -9.65 39.48 3.39
CA LEU A 244 -10.39 38.22 3.43
C LEU A 244 -11.51 38.24 4.48
N LEU A 245 -11.26 38.80 5.67
CA LEU A 245 -12.27 38.92 6.72
C LEU A 245 -13.40 39.87 6.31
N PHE A 246 -13.07 41.02 5.69
CA PHE A 246 -14.05 41.94 5.14
C PHE A 246 -14.85 41.31 3.99
N TYR A 247 -14.18 40.64 3.04
CA TYR A 247 -14.82 39.92 1.94
C TYR A 247 -15.81 38.85 2.44
N ILE A 248 -15.50 38.13 3.52
CA ILE A 248 -16.44 37.17 4.13
C ILE A 248 -17.57 37.91 4.86
N ALA A 249 -17.28 39.04 5.52
CA ALA A 249 -18.26 39.84 6.24
C ALA A 249 -19.31 40.51 5.34
N GLU A 250 -18.98 40.82 4.08
CA GLU A 250 -19.93 41.31 3.06
C GLU A 250 -21.10 40.34 2.79
N PHE A 251 -20.94 39.06 3.13
CA PHE A 251 -21.98 38.03 2.98
C PHE A 251 -22.52 37.61 4.36
N PRO A 252 -23.47 38.37 4.96
CA PRO A 252 -23.89 38.17 6.36
C PRO A 252 -24.45 36.78 6.64
N ILE A 253 -25.07 36.11 5.66
CA ILE A 253 -25.54 34.72 5.80
C ILE A 253 -24.33 33.76 5.89
N LEU A 254 -23.33 33.95 5.04
CA LEU A 254 -22.12 33.13 5.01
C LEU A 254 -21.28 33.32 6.27
N SER A 255 -21.05 34.57 6.69
CA SER A 255 -20.32 34.87 7.92
C SER A 255 -21.04 34.34 9.15
N ASN A 256 -22.37 34.50 9.26
CA ASN A 256 -23.15 33.92 10.36
C ASN A 256 -23.08 32.39 10.39
N ILE A 257 -23.12 31.70 9.25
CA ILE A 257 -22.99 30.23 9.21
C ILE A 257 -21.56 29.79 9.58
N ILE A 258 -20.52 30.48 9.11
CA ILE A 258 -19.12 30.19 9.46
C ILE A 258 -18.87 30.45 10.95
N ILE A 259 -19.38 31.56 11.49
CA ILE A 259 -19.31 31.88 12.92
C ILE A 259 -20.05 30.82 13.71
N PHE A 260 -21.31 30.49 13.36
CA PHE A 260 -22.10 29.46 14.02
C PHE A 260 -21.40 28.09 13.98
N PHE A 261 -20.85 27.67 12.84
CA PHE A 261 -20.15 26.39 12.74
C PHE A 261 -18.84 26.38 13.53
N THR A 262 -18.09 27.48 13.53
CA THR A 262 -16.89 27.66 14.37
C THR A 262 -17.24 27.65 15.86
N LEU A 263 -18.36 28.27 16.25
CA LEU A 263 -18.88 28.24 17.62
C LEU A 263 -19.36 26.85 18.00
N VAL A 264 -20.14 26.15 17.16
CA VAL A 264 -20.64 24.79 17.45
C VAL A 264 -19.51 23.78 17.48
N THR A 265 -18.55 23.82 16.56
CA THR A 265 -17.38 22.92 16.59
C THR A 265 -16.43 23.27 17.72
N GLY A 266 -16.16 24.55 17.95
CA GLY A 266 -15.35 25.03 19.08
C GLY A 266 -15.97 24.67 20.44
N VAL A 267 -17.27 24.86 20.61
CA VAL A 267 -18.03 24.50 21.82
C VAL A 267 -18.18 22.99 21.95
N THR A 268 -18.40 22.25 20.86
CA THR A 268 -18.47 20.77 20.92
C THR A 268 -17.11 20.19 21.28
N TYR A 269 -16.03 20.70 20.67
CA TYR A 269 -14.66 20.36 21.03
C TYR A 269 -14.40 20.73 22.50
N PHE A 270 -14.71 21.95 22.93
CA PHE A 270 -14.59 22.39 24.32
C PHE A 270 -15.44 21.58 25.31
N ILE A 271 -16.64 21.12 24.92
CA ILE A 271 -17.49 20.23 25.74
C ILE A 271 -16.89 18.84 25.82
N ILE A 272 -16.33 18.30 24.73
CA ILE A 272 -15.57 17.03 24.76
C ILE A 272 -14.37 17.19 25.71
N LEU A 273 -13.60 18.28 25.56
CA LEU A 273 -12.47 18.68 26.42
C LEU A 273 -12.85 19.02 27.88
N ARG A 274 -14.14 19.20 28.19
CA ARG A 274 -14.64 19.62 29.52
C ARG A 274 -15.46 18.54 30.23
N LYS A 275 -16.08 17.63 29.46
CA LYS A 275 -16.75 16.43 29.98
C LYS A 275 -15.71 15.41 30.47
N GLU A 276 -14.54 15.40 29.83
CA GLU A 276 -13.30 15.02 30.49
C GLU A 276 -12.81 16.24 31.28
N ASN A 277 -12.55 16.10 32.58
CA ASN A 277 -12.26 17.24 33.45
C ASN A 277 -10.96 17.91 32.95
N PRO A 278 -10.90 19.21 32.58
CA PRO A 278 -9.75 19.77 31.86
C PRO A 278 -8.45 19.76 32.68
N LEU A 279 -8.57 19.70 34.01
CA LEU A 279 -7.43 19.43 34.89
C LEU A 279 -6.98 17.96 34.87
N LYS A 280 -7.88 16.96 34.74
CA LYS A 280 -7.51 15.54 34.51
C LYS A 280 -6.98 15.27 33.10
N PHE A 281 -7.44 16.04 32.13
CA PHE A 281 -6.94 16.05 30.76
C PHE A 281 -5.49 16.55 30.66
N LEU A 282 -5.09 17.44 31.58
CA LEU A 282 -3.70 17.92 31.72
C LEU A 282 -2.90 17.15 32.80
N SER A 283 -3.56 16.54 33.78
CA SER A 283 -2.91 15.76 34.85
C SER A 283 -3.01 14.25 34.58
N ASN A 284 -2.14 13.73 33.71
CA ASN A 284 -1.57 12.36 33.62
C ASN A 284 -2.43 11.07 33.87
N GLU A 285 -3.72 11.14 34.19
CA GLU A 285 -4.53 10.01 34.68
C GLU A 285 -5.71 9.65 33.76
N ASN A 286 -5.88 10.32 32.62
CA ASN A 286 -7.03 10.12 31.73
C ASN A 286 -6.59 9.57 30.36
N ASP A 287 -6.68 8.25 30.21
CA ASP A 287 -6.24 7.48 29.02
C ASP A 287 -6.81 7.93 27.67
N ASN A 288 -7.77 8.87 27.58
CA ASN A 288 -8.42 9.23 26.31
C ASN A 288 -7.70 10.35 25.52
N PHE A 289 -7.23 11.40 26.19
CA PHE A 289 -6.39 12.40 25.51
C PHE A 289 -4.92 11.99 25.49
N ASN A 290 -4.53 11.21 26.51
CA ASN A 290 -3.43 10.27 26.40
C ASN A 290 -3.60 9.46 25.11
N THR A 291 -4.55 8.54 24.89
CA THR A 291 -4.58 7.74 23.63
C THR A 291 -4.70 8.47 22.27
N MET A 292 -4.81 9.81 22.22
CA MET A 292 -4.55 10.63 21.01
C MET A 292 -3.11 11.19 20.90
N LEU A 293 -2.43 11.48 22.01
CA LEU A 293 -1.05 11.99 22.11
C LEU A 293 -0.10 11.13 22.98
N ASP A 294 -0.53 9.90 23.29
CA ASP A 294 0.01 9.08 24.37
C ASP A 294 1.47 8.83 24.10
N VAL A 295 2.29 8.88 25.13
CA VAL A 295 3.69 8.55 24.98
C VAL A 295 4.00 7.15 25.51
N GLU A 296 3.06 6.51 26.23
CA GLU A 296 3.40 5.29 26.99
C GLU A 296 2.40 4.12 26.86
N ASN A 297 1.10 4.32 26.60
CA ASN A 297 0.13 3.21 26.41
C ASN A 297 -0.11 2.79 24.93
N ASP A 298 -0.66 1.58 24.72
CA ASP A 298 -0.68 0.80 23.45
C ASP A 298 -1.13 1.55 22.17
N ASN A 299 -1.91 2.63 22.25
CA ASN A 299 -2.25 3.43 21.07
C ASN A 299 -1.08 4.27 20.53
N GLN A 300 -0.08 4.60 21.36
CA GLN A 300 1.20 5.10 20.83
C GLN A 300 1.92 3.98 20.07
N GLN A 301 1.90 2.75 20.60
CA GLN A 301 2.44 1.63 19.83
C GLN A 301 1.77 1.56 18.47
N TYR A 302 0.45 1.78 18.35
CA TYR A 302 -0.20 1.82 17.03
C TYR A 302 0.21 3.01 16.14
N TRP A 303 0.32 4.25 16.64
CA TRP A 303 0.74 5.37 15.80
C TRP A 303 2.22 5.30 15.43
N LEU A 304 3.10 5.10 16.41
CA LEU A 304 4.51 4.89 16.14
C LEU A 304 4.74 3.63 15.31
N SER A 305 3.96 2.56 15.46
CA SER A 305 4.11 1.39 14.60
C SER A 305 3.73 1.71 13.17
N THR A 306 2.58 2.33 12.89
CA THR A 306 2.20 2.72 11.52
C THR A 306 3.24 3.64 10.86
N LEU A 307 3.83 4.59 11.60
CA LEU A 307 4.92 5.42 11.10
C LEU A 307 6.24 4.65 10.95
N ARG A 308 6.64 3.81 11.93
CA ARG A 308 7.82 2.93 11.87
C ARG A 308 7.71 1.93 10.71
N TYR A 309 6.52 1.47 10.34
CA TYR A 309 6.29 0.61 9.18
C TYR A 309 6.49 1.36 7.87
N ARG A 310 5.97 2.58 7.76
CA ARG A 310 6.28 3.46 6.62
C ARG A 310 7.77 3.78 6.53
N GLN A 311 8.43 4.08 7.65
CA GLN A 311 9.89 4.26 7.68
C GLN A 311 10.65 3.01 7.23
N LYS A 312 10.18 1.79 7.55
CA LYS A 312 10.75 0.54 7.02
C LYS A 312 10.52 0.39 5.52
N TYR A 313 9.31 0.67 5.03
CA TYR A 313 8.99 0.67 3.61
C TYR A 313 9.88 1.67 2.84
N TRP A 314 10.03 2.90 3.37
CA TRP A 314 10.89 3.93 2.80
C TRP A 314 12.37 3.53 2.85
N LYS A 315 12.85 2.90 3.94
CA LYS A 315 14.22 2.36 4.02
C LYS A 315 14.48 1.29 2.95
N ILE A 316 13.50 0.42 2.69
CA ILE A 316 13.57 -0.57 1.60
C ILE A 316 13.57 0.16 0.24
N ALA A 317 12.66 1.12 0.04
CA ALA A 317 12.56 1.91 -1.19
C ALA A 317 13.86 2.67 -1.51
N PHE A 318 14.48 3.33 -0.53
CA PHE A 318 15.78 4.00 -0.72
C PHE A 318 16.90 3.02 -1.08
N ASN A 319 16.87 1.79 -0.56
CA ASN A 319 17.82 0.75 -0.99
C ASN A 319 17.54 0.25 -2.41
N LEU A 320 16.27 0.17 -2.84
CA LEU A 320 15.91 -0.13 -4.23
C LEU A 320 16.39 0.98 -5.18
N ILE A 321 16.11 2.26 -4.85
CA ILE A 321 16.59 3.43 -5.60
C ILE A 321 18.12 3.37 -5.78
N LYS A 322 18.88 3.10 -4.70
CA LYS A 322 20.34 2.96 -4.76
C LYS A 322 20.85 1.84 -5.69
N LYS A 323 20.04 0.81 -5.98
CA LYS A 323 20.42 -0.31 -6.85
C LYS A 323 20.15 -0.07 -8.33
N ARG A 324 19.14 0.73 -8.66
CA ARG A 324 18.80 1.10 -10.04
C ARG A 324 18.49 2.60 -10.13
N PRO A 325 19.46 3.48 -9.85
CA PRO A 325 19.20 4.89 -9.61
C PRO A 325 18.64 5.62 -10.83
N LEU A 326 19.06 5.30 -12.05
CA LEU A 326 18.62 6.05 -13.24
C LEU A 326 17.21 5.66 -13.70
N GLN A 327 17.00 4.38 -14.01
CA GLN A 327 15.79 3.87 -14.67
C GLN A 327 14.77 3.20 -13.74
N GLY A 328 15.12 3.02 -12.46
CA GLY A 328 14.31 2.29 -11.50
C GLY A 328 14.15 0.81 -11.87
N TYR A 329 13.04 0.22 -11.42
CA TYR A 329 12.70 -1.18 -11.68
C TYR A 329 11.64 -1.37 -12.76
N GLY A 330 10.93 -0.31 -13.15
CA GLY A 330 9.78 -0.29 -14.04
C GLY A 330 8.46 -0.07 -13.29
N LEU A 331 7.40 0.31 -14.00
CA LEU A 331 6.08 0.58 -13.41
C LEU A 331 5.53 -0.62 -12.61
N ARG A 332 4.94 -0.35 -11.44
CA ARG A 332 4.30 -1.31 -10.50
C ARG A 332 5.19 -2.38 -9.89
N THR A 333 6.52 -2.27 -9.99
CA THR A 333 7.44 -3.29 -9.45
C THR A 333 7.62 -3.25 -7.94
N TYR A 334 7.25 -2.16 -7.25
CA TYR A 334 7.55 -2.00 -5.81
C TYR A 334 7.07 -3.22 -4.99
N ARG A 335 5.81 -3.65 -5.19
CA ARG A 335 5.20 -4.83 -4.54
C ARG A 335 5.96 -6.14 -4.68
N LYS A 336 6.81 -6.29 -5.71
CA LYS A 336 7.66 -7.48 -5.90
C LYS A 336 9.01 -7.27 -5.25
N GLU A 337 9.69 -6.20 -5.63
CA GLU A 337 11.10 -5.95 -5.28
C GLU A 337 11.29 -5.69 -3.78
N VAL A 338 10.26 -5.13 -3.13
CA VAL A 338 10.24 -4.88 -1.68
C VAL A 338 10.51 -6.13 -0.86
N TYR A 339 9.96 -7.30 -1.22
CA TYR A 339 10.18 -8.56 -0.50
C TYR A 339 11.64 -9.02 -0.58
N PHE A 340 12.26 -8.92 -1.75
CA PHE A 340 13.65 -9.33 -1.97
C PHE A 340 14.65 -8.43 -1.24
N GLU A 341 14.38 -7.13 -1.17
CA GLU A 341 15.25 -6.20 -0.44
C GLU A 341 15.00 -6.22 1.07
N GLN A 342 13.75 -6.35 1.50
CA GLN A 342 13.34 -6.60 2.88
C GLN A 342 14.10 -7.78 3.50
N ALA A 343 14.17 -8.91 2.80
CA ALA A 343 14.90 -10.10 3.23
C ALA A 343 16.42 -9.84 3.36
N LYS A 344 17.02 -9.13 2.39
CA LYS A 344 18.45 -8.77 2.40
C LYS A 344 18.83 -7.84 3.54
N ILE A 345 17.99 -6.84 3.83
CA ILE A 345 18.16 -5.96 4.99
C ILE A 345 18.06 -6.78 6.28
N ASN A 346 17.09 -7.68 6.37
CA ASN A 346 16.88 -8.51 7.55
C ASN A 346 18.05 -9.44 7.86
N GLN A 347 18.63 -10.09 6.85
CA GLN A 347 19.84 -10.89 7.03
C GLN A 347 21.02 -10.06 7.54
N LYS A 348 21.26 -8.88 6.95
CA LYS A 348 22.33 -7.97 7.37
C LYS A 348 22.15 -7.44 8.79
N ASP A 349 20.91 -7.33 9.26
CA ASP A 349 20.54 -6.88 10.61
C ASP A 349 20.34 -8.05 11.60
N GLY A 350 20.84 -9.26 11.28
CA GLY A 350 20.78 -10.42 12.16
C GLY A 350 19.35 -10.85 12.55
N GLY A 351 18.38 -10.66 11.65
CA GLY A 351 16.97 -10.97 11.88
C GLY A 351 16.15 -9.90 12.61
N LYS A 352 16.76 -8.78 13.03
CA LYS A 352 16.07 -7.73 13.81
C LYS A 352 15.04 -6.96 12.99
N PHE A 353 15.26 -6.77 11.69
CA PHE A 353 14.38 -5.98 10.83
C PHE A 353 12.97 -6.55 10.71
N LEU A 354 12.82 -7.88 10.66
CA LEU A 354 11.55 -8.62 10.58
C LEU A 354 11.08 -9.19 11.92
N ARG A 355 11.65 -8.76 13.04
CA ARG A 355 11.26 -9.26 14.36
C ARG A 355 9.75 -9.04 14.60
N PRO A 356 8.99 -10.07 15.02
CA PRO A 356 7.59 -9.93 15.42
C PRO A 356 7.38 -8.83 16.46
N GLY A 357 6.21 -8.18 16.43
CA GLY A 357 5.92 -6.96 17.21
C GLY A 357 6.54 -5.69 16.61
N TYR A 358 7.76 -5.76 16.08
CA TYR A 358 8.43 -4.61 15.43
C TYR A 358 8.07 -4.44 13.95
N TYR A 359 7.32 -5.37 13.35
CA TYR A 359 6.80 -5.29 11.97
C TYR A 359 5.50 -6.09 11.83
N GLN A 360 4.35 -5.50 12.20
CA GLN A 360 3.04 -6.18 12.21
C GLN A 360 2.63 -6.69 10.82
N THR A 361 2.91 -5.94 9.76
CA THR A 361 2.46 -6.24 8.38
C THR A 361 3.64 -6.32 7.41
N PRO A 362 4.38 -7.44 7.36
CA PRO A 362 5.50 -7.64 6.42
C PRO A 362 5.09 -7.78 4.93
N GLN A 363 3.90 -7.30 4.56
CA GLN A 363 3.27 -7.40 3.23
C GLN A 363 3.08 -6.00 2.56
N PRO A 364 4.12 -5.16 2.42
CA PRO A 364 4.00 -3.92 1.66
C PRO A 364 3.64 -4.19 0.21
N ARG A 365 2.42 -3.81 -0.21
CA ARG A 365 2.04 -3.74 -1.62
C ARG A 365 2.39 -2.40 -2.26
N GLU A 366 2.39 -1.33 -1.47
CA GLU A 366 2.76 0.01 -1.89
C GLU A 366 3.67 0.63 -0.81
N CYS A 367 4.43 1.66 -1.16
CA CYS A 367 5.38 2.38 -0.32
C CYS A 367 4.68 3.33 0.67
N HIS A 368 3.38 3.62 0.46
CA HIS A 368 2.61 4.65 1.16
C HIS A 368 3.27 6.04 1.11
N ASN A 369 3.92 6.32 -0.02
CA ASN A 369 4.47 7.61 -0.40
C ASN A 369 4.71 7.57 -1.92
N ASP A 370 3.79 8.12 -2.71
CA ASP A 370 3.85 8.02 -4.18
C ASP A 370 5.11 8.73 -4.74
N PHE A 371 5.65 9.74 -4.07
CA PHE A 371 6.90 10.39 -4.50
C PHE A 371 8.06 9.40 -4.48
N ILE A 372 8.31 8.75 -3.34
CA ILE A 372 9.38 7.76 -3.18
C ILE A 372 9.13 6.56 -4.11
N GLU A 373 7.88 6.14 -4.29
CA GLU A 373 7.55 5.01 -5.15
C GLU A 373 7.81 5.30 -6.64
N ASN A 374 7.52 6.51 -7.12
CA ASN A 374 7.90 6.94 -8.47
C ASN A 374 9.43 6.91 -8.69
N PHE A 375 10.24 7.18 -7.66
CA PHE A 375 11.70 6.98 -7.74
C PHE A 375 12.13 5.50 -7.72
N VAL A 376 11.40 4.59 -7.06
CA VAL A 376 11.70 3.14 -7.13
C VAL A 376 11.41 2.60 -8.52
N GLU A 377 10.27 2.98 -9.08
CA GLU A 377 9.76 2.42 -10.33
C GLU A 377 10.35 3.10 -11.55
N GLY A 378 10.33 4.42 -11.60
CA GLY A 378 10.89 5.21 -12.69
C GLY A 378 12.34 5.67 -12.49
N GLY A 379 12.95 5.42 -11.34
CA GLY A 379 14.29 5.92 -11.04
C GLY A 379 14.32 7.45 -10.87
N LEU A 380 15.53 8.02 -10.89
CA LEU A 380 15.75 9.45 -10.93
C LEU A 380 15.11 10.09 -12.16
N VAL A 381 15.12 9.43 -13.32
CA VAL A 381 14.50 10.00 -14.54
C VAL A 381 13.00 10.17 -14.34
N GLY A 382 12.29 9.12 -13.91
CA GLY A 382 10.84 9.19 -13.68
C GLY A 382 10.46 10.13 -12.54
N GLY A 383 11.16 10.05 -11.41
CA GLY A 383 10.89 10.91 -10.26
C GLY A 383 11.19 12.39 -10.50
N ILE A 384 12.27 12.72 -11.23
CA ILE A 384 12.58 14.12 -11.61
C ILE A 384 11.57 14.62 -12.64
N LEU A 385 11.18 13.82 -13.64
CA LEU A 385 10.12 14.21 -14.59
C LEU A 385 8.79 14.49 -13.87
N PHE A 386 8.39 13.63 -12.95
CA PHE A 386 7.17 13.83 -12.16
C PHE A 386 7.22 15.11 -11.32
N LEU A 387 8.30 15.31 -10.56
CA LEU A 387 8.46 16.49 -9.71
C LEU A 387 8.64 17.78 -10.52
N SER A 388 9.25 17.72 -11.71
CA SER A 388 9.47 18.90 -12.54
C SER A 388 8.14 19.47 -13.04
N ILE A 389 7.18 18.64 -13.45
CA ILE A 389 5.83 19.09 -13.84
C ILE A 389 5.18 19.89 -12.71
N ILE A 390 5.19 19.34 -11.49
CA ILE A 390 4.64 19.98 -10.30
C ILE A 390 5.36 21.31 -10.01
N PHE A 391 6.69 21.28 -10.03
CA PHE A 391 7.54 22.46 -9.78
C PHE A 391 7.30 23.56 -10.82
N PHE A 392 7.30 23.25 -12.11
CA PHE A 392 7.07 24.22 -13.17
C PHE A 392 5.68 24.84 -13.09
N ILE A 393 4.62 24.07 -12.83
CA ILE A 393 3.27 24.61 -12.70
C ILE A 393 3.18 25.56 -11.48
N ILE A 394 3.70 25.14 -10.32
CA ILE A 394 3.68 25.98 -9.11
C ILE A 394 4.53 27.24 -9.29
N CYS A 395 5.76 27.14 -9.79
CA CYS A 395 6.64 28.28 -9.97
C CYS A 395 6.09 29.29 -10.97
N ASN A 396 5.54 28.86 -12.11
CA ASN A 396 4.88 29.77 -13.04
C ASN A 396 3.65 30.44 -12.41
N ALA A 397 2.84 29.69 -11.63
CA ALA A 397 1.69 30.23 -10.92
C ALA A 397 2.08 31.20 -9.77
N THR A 398 3.30 31.12 -9.24
CA THR A 398 3.81 32.08 -8.26
C THR A 398 4.56 33.26 -8.86
N ILE A 399 5.22 33.12 -10.01
CA ILE A 399 6.02 34.18 -10.66
C ILE A 399 5.12 35.21 -11.38
N VAL A 400 3.95 34.80 -11.88
CA VAL A 400 2.98 35.70 -12.55
C VAL A 400 2.37 36.75 -11.59
N LYS A 401 2.68 36.71 -10.29
CA LYS A 401 2.01 37.45 -9.20
C LYS A 401 2.46 38.91 -8.97
N ASP A 402 3.42 39.44 -9.72
CA ASP A 402 4.10 40.67 -9.26
C ASP A 402 3.45 42.01 -9.61
N VAL A 403 2.45 42.09 -10.50
CA VAL A 403 1.73 43.38 -10.72
C VAL A 403 0.21 43.30 -11.02
N THR A 404 -0.35 42.22 -11.61
CA THR A 404 -1.62 42.34 -12.38
C THR A 404 -2.82 41.47 -11.97
N LEU A 405 -2.86 40.82 -10.80
CA LEU A 405 -4.03 40.03 -10.38
C LEU A 405 -4.98 40.87 -9.51
N SER A 406 -6.30 40.71 -9.70
CA SER A 406 -7.28 41.26 -8.76
C SER A 406 -7.21 40.53 -7.42
N THR A 407 -7.64 41.16 -6.32
CA THR A 407 -7.71 40.52 -5.00
C THR A 407 -8.55 39.23 -5.03
N LYS A 408 -9.63 39.23 -5.83
CA LYS A 408 -10.48 38.07 -6.11
C LYS A 408 -9.69 36.92 -6.74
N ASP A 409 -8.99 37.18 -7.85
CA ASP A 409 -8.20 36.17 -8.55
C ASP A 409 -7.04 35.66 -7.68
N PHE A 410 -6.45 36.54 -6.86
CA PHE A 410 -5.43 36.16 -5.89
C PHE A 410 -5.96 35.19 -4.83
N PHE A 411 -7.16 35.42 -4.27
CA PHE A 411 -7.76 34.49 -3.30
C PHE A 411 -8.09 33.13 -3.91
N ILE A 412 -8.58 33.09 -5.16
CA ILE A 412 -8.78 31.83 -5.90
C ILE A 412 -7.44 31.08 -6.02
N LEU A 413 -6.40 31.76 -6.50
CA LEU A 413 -5.07 31.19 -6.72
C LEU A 413 -4.43 30.71 -5.40
N ALA A 414 -4.58 31.49 -4.31
CA ALA A 414 -4.13 31.10 -2.98
C ALA A 414 -4.84 29.82 -2.49
N GLY A 415 -6.16 29.71 -2.70
CA GLY A 415 -6.95 28.53 -2.37
C GLY A 415 -6.50 27.29 -3.14
N VAL A 416 -6.36 27.39 -4.46
CA VAL A 416 -5.91 26.28 -5.34
C VAL A 416 -4.50 25.80 -4.98
N ILE A 417 -3.54 26.72 -4.76
CA ILE A 417 -2.17 26.35 -4.35
C ILE A 417 -2.17 25.65 -2.98
N SER A 418 -2.92 26.19 -2.03
CA SER A 418 -3.00 25.62 -0.68
C SER A 418 -3.63 24.22 -0.68
N ALA A 419 -4.65 24.02 -1.52
CA ALA A 419 -5.30 22.73 -1.69
C ALA A 419 -4.35 21.67 -2.27
N LEU A 420 -3.46 22.08 -3.20
CA LEU A 420 -2.38 21.23 -3.70
C LEU A 420 -1.35 20.89 -2.63
N PHE A 421 -0.99 21.81 -1.73
CA PHE A 421 -0.16 21.47 -0.55
C PHE A 421 -0.84 20.44 0.36
N GLY A 422 -2.14 20.58 0.61
CA GLY A 422 -2.93 19.55 1.31
C GLY A 422 -2.89 18.19 0.59
N MET A 423 -3.06 18.16 -0.73
CA MET A 423 -2.90 16.92 -1.51
C MET A 423 -1.48 16.33 -1.42
N PHE A 424 -0.41 17.13 -1.46
CA PHE A 424 0.96 16.61 -1.37
C PHE A 424 1.23 15.91 -0.03
N VAL A 425 0.62 16.37 1.07
CA VAL A 425 0.69 15.67 2.36
C VAL A 425 0.01 14.29 2.28
N GLU A 426 -1.14 14.19 1.63
CA GLU A 426 -1.80 12.91 1.40
C GLU A 426 -0.94 11.98 0.53
N VAL A 427 -0.38 12.50 -0.57
CA VAL A 427 0.53 11.80 -1.50
C VAL A 427 1.82 11.33 -0.80
N PHE A 428 2.28 12.04 0.23
CA PHE A 428 3.46 11.70 1.03
C PHE A 428 3.21 10.60 2.08
N PHE A 429 1.98 10.50 2.60
CA PHE A 429 1.62 9.56 3.67
C PHE A 429 0.70 8.41 3.21
N PHE A 430 0.24 8.43 1.97
CA PHE A 430 -0.65 7.43 1.38
C PHE A 430 -0.23 7.16 -0.08
N PHE A 431 -1.11 6.57 -0.89
CA PHE A 431 -0.88 6.29 -2.32
C PHE A 431 -2.04 6.76 -3.22
N PRO A 432 -2.58 7.99 -3.03
CA PRO A 432 -3.76 8.45 -3.79
C PRO A 432 -3.56 8.44 -5.31
N LEU A 433 -2.32 8.57 -5.82
CA LEU A 433 -2.06 8.55 -7.26
C LEU A 433 -2.14 7.13 -7.87
N ARG A 434 -2.25 6.10 -7.03
CA ARG A 434 -2.53 4.71 -7.44
C ARG A 434 -4.03 4.39 -7.51
N LEU A 435 -4.90 5.35 -7.21
CA LEU A 435 -6.36 5.19 -7.13
C LEU A 435 -7.05 6.07 -8.18
N GLY A 436 -7.99 5.48 -8.94
CA GLY A 436 -8.62 6.09 -10.12
C GLY A 436 -9.08 7.54 -9.95
N SER A 437 -9.97 7.79 -9.00
CA SER A 437 -10.54 9.13 -8.80
C SER A 437 -9.53 10.11 -8.20
N SER A 438 -8.74 9.72 -7.20
CA SER A 438 -7.76 10.63 -6.58
C SER A 438 -6.63 11.01 -7.52
N ALA A 439 -6.15 10.09 -8.37
CA ALA A 439 -5.19 10.40 -9.43
C ALA A 439 -5.80 11.38 -10.45
N LEU A 440 -7.00 11.09 -10.97
CA LEU A 440 -7.74 11.97 -11.88
C LEU A 440 -7.85 13.39 -11.32
N MET A 441 -8.32 13.51 -10.08
CA MET A 441 -8.54 14.79 -9.39
C MET A 441 -7.23 15.57 -9.18
N PHE A 442 -6.14 14.90 -8.83
CA PHE A 442 -4.81 15.51 -8.71
C PHE A 442 -4.36 16.13 -10.04
N TRP A 443 -4.47 15.39 -11.15
CA TRP A 443 -4.03 15.85 -12.47
C TRP A 443 -4.93 16.97 -13.03
N ILE A 444 -6.25 16.92 -12.83
CA ILE A 444 -7.15 18.04 -13.18
C ILE A 444 -6.86 19.27 -12.30
N SER A 445 -6.50 19.09 -11.02
CA SER A 445 -6.11 20.20 -10.14
C SER A 445 -4.81 20.88 -10.57
N LEU A 446 -3.85 20.13 -11.13
CA LEU A 446 -2.65 20.71 -11.74
C LEU A 446 -2.99 21.50 -13.03
N ALA A 447 -3.93 21.01 -13.85
CA ALA A 447 -4.43 21.77 -15.00
C ALA A 447 -5.13 23.07 -14.56
N LEU A 448 -5.92 23.03 -13.48
CA LEU A 448 -6.58 24.20 -12.90
C LEU A 448 -5.56 25.22 -12.38
N LEU A 449 -4.47 24.79 -11.74
CA LEU A 449 -3.41 25.71 -11.33
C LEU A 449 -2.70 26.31 -12.56
N GLN A 450 -2.49 25.51 -13.61
CA GLN A 450 -1.85 25.98 -14.84
C GLN A 450 -2.68 27.06 -15.56
N SER A 451 -4.01 27.05 -15.52
CA SER A 451 -4.82 28.09 -16.19
C SER A 451 -4.63 29.50 -15.61
N PHE A 452 -3.98 29.64 -14.45
CA PHE A 452 -3.56 30.94 -13.90
C PHE A 452 -2.17 31.41 -14.39
N THR A 453 -1.50 30.61 -15.23
CA THR A 453 -0.14 30.90 -15.72
C THR A 453 -0.16 31.56 -17.10
N LYS A 454 0.75 32.53 -17.31
CA LYS A 454 1.00 33.15 -18.62
C LYS A 454 2.03 32.32 -19.40
N LEU A 455 1.74 31.04 -19.64
CA LEU A 455 2.59 30.19 -20.48
C LEU A 455 2.36 30.51 -21.96
N GLU A 456 3.43 30.51 -22.74
CA GLU A 456 3.32 30.48 -24.20
C GLU A 456 2.78 29.12 -24.65
N TYR A 457 1.88 29.16 -25.65
CA TYR A 457 1.24 27.98 -26.20
C TYR A 457 1.68 27.77 -27.65
N ILE A 458 2.15 26.56 -27.95
CA ILE A 458 2.50 26.15 -29.31
C ILE A 458 1.31 25.40 -29.90
N ASN A 459 0.79 25.87 -31.03
CA ASN A 459 -0.23 25.16 -31.79
C ASN A 459 0.41 23.99 -32.54
N ILE A 460 0.07 22.75 -32.17
CA ILE A 460 0.54 21.55 -32.87
C ILE A 460 -0.58 20.98 -33.76
N ASN A 461 -0.29 20.86 -35.06
CA ASN A 461 -1.15 20.15 -36.01
C ASN A 461 -0.90 18.64 -35.90
N ILE A 462 -1.87 17.91 -35.35
CA ILE A 462 -1.80 16.46 -35.19
C ILE A 462 -2.24 15.80 -36.49
N ASN A 463 -1.35 15.02 -37.12
CA ASN A 463 -1.65 14.32 -38.36
C ASN A 463 -2.43 13.01 -38.12
N LEU A 464 -3.10 12.50 -39.17
CA LEU A 464 -3.89 11.26 -39.12
C LEU A 464 -3.08 10.04 -38.65
N GLY A 465 -1.77 9.99 -38.93
CA GLY A 465 -0.89 8.91 -38.47
C GLY A 465 -0.76 8.86 -36.96
N ILE A 466 -0.65 10.01 -36.30
CA ILE A 466 -0.64 10.11 -34.82
C ILE A 466 -2.00 9.69 -34.25
N ILE A 467 -3.12 10.10 -34.88
CA ILE A 467 -4.47 9.69 -34.47
C ILE A 467 -4.60 8.16 -34.54
N LEU A 468 -4.22 7.54 -35.66
CA LEU A 468 -4.26 6.09 -35.84
C LEU A 468 -3.36 5.36 -34.84
N PHE A 469 -2.15 5.87 -34.59
CA PHE A 469 -1.25 5.33 -33.57
C PHE A 469 -1.89 5.37 -32.17
N LEU A 470 -2.49 6.50 -31.78
CA LEU A 470 -3.19 6.63 -30.51
C LEU A 470 -4.38 5.65 -30.43
N VAL A 471 -5.20 5.53 -31.47
CA VAL A 471 -6.31 4.55 -31.51
C VAL A 471 -5.83 3.11 -31.31
N VAL A 472 -4.74 2.71 -31.97
CA VAL A 472 -4.17 1.35 -31.82
C VAL A 472 -3.60 1.15 -30.42
N MET A 473 -2.85 2.12 -29.90
CA MET A 473 -2.32 2.09 -28.53
C MET A 473 -3.45 1.98 -27.49
N LEU A 474 -4.55 2.72 -27.70
CA LEU A 474 -5.75 2.71 -26.86
C LEU A 474 -6.46 1.36 -26.89
N MET A 475 -6.66 0.75 -28.07
CA MET A 475 -7.25 -0.58 -28.15
C MET A 475 -6.39 -1.64 -27.44
N ALA A 476 -5.06 -1.59 -27.61
CA ALA A 476 -4.14 -2.48 -26.90
C ALA A 476 -4.20 -2.28 -25.37
N MET A 477 -4.21 -1.02 -24.92
CA MET A 477 -4.35 -0.64 -23.51
C MET A 477 -5.68 -1.11 -22.90
N LEU A 478 -6.79 -0.95 -23.62
CA LEU A 478 -8.11 -1.41 -23.16
C LEU A 478 -8.18 -2.93 -23.14
N TRP A 479 -7.57 -3.62 -24.10
CA TRP A 479 -7.54 -5.09 -24.09
C TRP A 479 -6.69 -5.64 -22.95
N GLU A 480 -5.39 -5.33 -22.92
CA GLU A 480 -4.42 -5.88 -21.96
C GLU A 480 -4.55 -5.27 -20.56
N GLY A 481 -4.89 -3.98 -20.48
CA GLY A 481 -4.98 -3.25 -19.21
C GLY A 481 -6.33 -3.35 -18.51
N VAL A 482 -7.43 -3.42 -19.28
CA VAL A 482 -8.80 -3.36 -18.75
C VAL A 482 -9.53 -4.69 -18.89
N ILE A 483 -9.86 -5.10 -20.12
CA ILE A 483 -10.82 -6.18 -20.38
C ILE A 483 -10.29 -7.52 -19.87
N LYS A 484 -9.06 -7.87 -20.25
CA LYS A 484 -8.44 -9.16 -19.92
C LYS A 484 -8.18 -9.34 -18.41
N PRO A 485 -7.61 -8.36 -17.66
CA PRO A 485 -7.53 -8.43 -16.21
C PRO A 485 -8.88 -8.57 -15.50
N ASN A 486 -9.92 -7.88 -15.98
CA ASN A 486 -11.23 -7.92 -15.32
C ASN A 486 -12.03 -9.18 -15.65
N LEU A 487 -11.88 -9.78 -16.84
CA LEU A 487 -12.32 -11.15 -17.09
C LEU A 487 -11.61 -12.14 -16.16
N GLY A 488 -10.30 -11.97 -15.95
CA GLY A 488 -9.53 -12.72 -14.95
C GLY A 488 -10.13 -12.63 -13.55
N ASN A 489 -10.27 -11.41 -13.03
CA ASN A 489 -10.86 -11.13 -11.71
C ASN A 489 -12.31 -11.64 -11.60
N TYR A 490 -13.14 -11.46 -12.64
CA TYR A 490 -14.53 -11.92 -12.67
C TYR A 490 -14.61 -13.44 -12.46
N PHE A 491 -13.81 -14.21 -13.20
CA PHE A 491 -13.79 -15.66 -13.03
C PHE A 491 -13.18 -16.06 -11.66
N PHE A 492 -12.19 -15.34 -11.15
CA PHE A 492 -11.66 -15.57 -9.81
C PHE A 492 -12.70 -15.29 -8.70
N THR A 493 -13.50 -14.24 -8.84
CA THR A 493 -14.63 -13.94 -7.96
C THR A 493 -15.71 -15.03 -8.03
N LYS A 494 -16.03 -15.56 -9.22
CA LYS A 494 -16.92 -16.73 -9.36
C LYS A 494 -16.34 -18.00 -8.74
N TYR A 495 -15.03 -18.19 -8.75
CA TYR A 495 -14.33 -19.27 -8.03
C TYR A 495 -14.51 -19.14 -6.50
N ASN A 496 -14.39 -17.93 -5.94
CA ASN A 496 -14.57 -17.69 -4.51
C ASN A 496 -16.01 -17.94 -4.03
N PHE A 497 -17.02 -17.60 -4.83
CA PHE A 497 -18.43 -17.74 -4.45
C PHE A 497 -19.09 -19.10 -4.76
N THR A 498 -18.47 -19.98 -5.55
CA THR A 498 -19.08 -21.28 -5.88
C THR A 498 -18.63 -22.39 -4.93
N GLY A 499 -19.57 -23.12 -4.32
CA GLY A 499 -19.24 -24.29 -3.47
C GLY A 499 -18.81 -25.54 -4.25
N ILE A 500 -19.12 -25.62 -5.55
CA ILE A 500 -18.96 -26.84 -6.36
C ILE A 500 -17.53 -26.93 -6.90
N ILE A 501 -16.78 -27.96 -6.49
CA ILE A 501 -15.35 -28.15 -6.79
C ILE A 501 -15.07 -28.09 -8.30
N THR A 502 -15.83 -28.82 -9.12
CA THR A 502 -15.66 -28.82 -10.60
C THR A 502 -15.92 -27.45 -11.23
N LYS A 503 -16.80 -26.63 -10.64
CA LYS A 503 -17.01 -25.23 -11.06
C LYS A 503 -15.88 -24.32 -10.58
N LYS A 504 -15.37 -24.51 -9.35
CA LYS A 504 -14.19 -23.79 -8.84
C LYS A 504 -13.01 -23.96 -9.79
N GLU A 505 -12.66 -25.20 -10.12
CA GLU A 505 -11.54 -25.49 -11.04
C GLU A 505 -11.77 -24.85 -12.42
N LYS A 506 -12.96 -25.02 -13.02
CA LYS A 506 -13.31 -24.45 -14.32
C LYS A 506 -13.19 -22.92 -14.33
N TYR A 507 -13.62 -22.24 -13.28
CA TYR A 507 -13.49 -20.78 -13.18
C TYR A 507 -12.04 -20.35 -12.95
N LEU A 508 -11.28 -21.06 -12.13
CA LEU A 508 -9.89 -20.71 -11.85
C LEU A 508 -8.97 -20.94 -13.06
N ARG A 509 -9.18 -22.03 -13.83
CA ARG A 509 -8.55 -22.24 -15.14
C ARG A 509 -8.91 -21.12 -16.12
N LYS A 510 -10.17 -20.67 -16.17
CA LYS A 510 -10.56 -19.50 -16.99
C LYS A 510 -9.84 -18.23 -16.56
N ALA A 511 -9.77 -17.93 -15.26
CA ALA A 511 -9.07 -16.75 -14.74
C ALA A 511 -7.59 -16.75 -15.17
N ILE A 512 -6.94 -17.91 -15.08
CA ILE A 512 -5.56 -18.14 -15.53
C ILE A 512 -5.41 -18.02 -17.05
N ASN A 513 -6.37 -18.48 -17.85
CA ASN A 513 -6.29 -18.33 -19.31
C ASN A 513 -6.30 -16.85 -19.74
N TYR A 514 -7.04 -15.99 -19.03
CA TYR A 514 -6.97 -14.53 -19.25
C TYR A 514 -5.69 -13.92 -18.67
N CYS A 515 -5.28 -14.33 -17.46
CA CYS A 515 -4.14 -13.76 -16.76
C CYS A 515 -3.11 -14.84 -16.37
N PRO A 516 -2.31 -15.37 -17.32
CA PRO A 516 -1.50 -16.57 -17.09
C PRO A 516 -0.31 -16.38 -16.14
N ARG A 517 0.07 -15.12 -15.87
CA ARG A 517 1.18 -14.71 -15.00
C ARG A 517 0.74 -14.16 -13.63
N GLU A 518 -0.56 -14.04 -13.38
CA GLU A 518 -1.11 -13.47 -12.14
C GLU A 518 -0.88 -14.41 -10.95
N SER A 519 -0.05 -13.99 -9.98
CA SER A 519 0.46 -14.88 -8.93
C SER A 519 -0.63 -15.35 -7.97
N ILE A 520 -1.66 -14.54 -7.72
CA ILE A 520 -2.77 -14.96 -6.84
C ILE A 520 -3.60 -16.09 -7.46
N PHE A 521 -3.91 -16.03 -8.76
CA PHE A 521 -4.66 -17.10 -9.43
C PHE A 521 -3.86 -18.41 -9.46
N ARG A 522 -2.55 -18.33 -9.75
CA ARG A 522 -1.64 -19.49 -9.73
C ARG A 522 -1.52 -20.11 -8.34
N THR A 523 -1.39 -19.28 -7.29
CA THR A 523 -1.30 -19.74 -5.90
C THR A 523 -2.55 -20.52 -5.49
N HIS A 524 -3.75 -19.99 -5.79
CA HIS A 524 -5.00 -20.71 -5.49
C HIS A 524 -5.16 -22.02 -6.27
N LEU A 525 -4.67 -22.10 -7.52
CA LEU A 525 -4.79 -23.32 -8.31
C LEU A 525 -3.80 -24.39 -7.84
N LEU A 526 -2.56 -23.98 -7.54
CA LEU A 526 -1.55 -24.81 -6.91
C LEU A 526 -2.10 -25.45 -5.63
N ILE A 527 -2.62 -24.63 -4.70
CA ILE A 527 -3.16 -25.11 -3.41
C ILE A 527 -4.30 -26.11 -3.64
N GLY A 528 -5.22 -25.81 -4.57
CA GLY A 528 -6.34 -26.71 -4.90
C GLY A 528 -5.92 -28.05 -5.52
N TYR A 529 -4.70 -28.15 -6.06
CA TYR A 529 -4.16 -29.36 -6.69
C TYR A 529 -3.17 -30.14 -5.85
N LEU A 530 -2.64 -29.59 -4.74
CA LEU A 530 -1.59 -30.22 -3.92
C LEU A 530 -1.85 -31.70 -3.59
N ASP A 531 -3.11 -32.04 -3.28
CA ASP A 531 -3.49 -33.36 -2.77
C ASP A 531 -4.13 -34.27 -3.83
N VAL A 532 -4.67 -33.69 -4.92
CA VAL A 532 -5.41 -34.42 -5.97
C VAL A 532 -4.59 -34.59 -7.24
N PHE A 533 -3.83 -33.55 -7.62
CA PHE A 533 -3.11 -33.45 -8.88
C PHE A 533 -1.67 -32.91 -8.63
N PRO A 534 -0.78 -33.67 -7.97
CA PRO A 534 0.53 -33.15 -7.54
C PRO A 534 1.45 -32.74 -8.68
N GLN A 535 1.26 -33.26 -9.90
CA GLN A 535 2.09 -32.92 -11.07
C GLN A 535 1.72 -31.53 -11.59
N GLU A 536 0.41 -31.25 -11.66
CA GLU A 536 -0.18 -29.99 -12.05
C GLU A 536 0.08 -28.90 -10.99
N ALA A 537 0.07 -29.26 -9.71
CA ALA A 537 0.50 -28.38 -8.62
C ALA A 537 1.96 -27.96 -8.78
N ASP A 538 2.86 -28.90 -9.09
CA ASP A 538 4.29 -28.64 -9.31
C ASP A 538 4.53 -27.78 -10.57
N PHE A 539 3.83 -28.08 -11.67
CA PHE A 539 3.83 -27.24 -12.87
C PHE A 539 3.38 -25.79 -12.58
N HIS A 540 2.38 -25.60 -11.73
CA HIS A 540 1.94 -24.27 -11.31
C HIS A 540 2.89 -23.60 -10.30
N ALA A 541 3.62 -24.37 -9.50
CA ALA A 541 4.70 -23.87 -8.66
C ALA A 541 5.85 -23.26 -9.49
N GLU A 542 6.29 -23.96 -10.54
CA GLU A 542 7.32 -23.44 -11.46
C GLU A 542 6.88 -22.14 -12.17
N ILE A 543 5.64 -22.08 -12.65
CA ILE A 543 5.10 -20.87 -13.27
C ILE A 543 4.99 -19.72 -12.25
N LEU A 544 4.47 -20.00 -11.05
CA LEU A 544 4.38 -19.02 -9.96
C LEU A 544 5.76 -18.49 -9.57
N ARG A 545 6.77 -19.36 -9.53
CA ARG A 545 8.16 -18.99 -9.23
C ARG A 545 8.74 -18.06 -10.28
N ASN A 546 8.61 -18.43 -11.56
CA ASN A 546 9.18 -17.67 -12.69
C ASN A 546 8.44 -16.35 -12.96
N HIS A 547 7.16 -16.25 -12.60
CA HIS A 547 6.32 -15.06 -12.82
C HIS A 547 5.81 -14.40 -11.54
N PHE A 548 6.47 -14.63 -10.39
CA PHE A 548 6.10 -13.98 -9.14
C PHE A 548 6.03 -12.45 -9.29
N ASP A 549 4.91 -11.86 -8.87
CA ASP A 549 4.56 -10.46 -9.16
C ASP A 549 4.22 -9.59 -7.93
N GLY A 550 4.37 -10.15 -6.72
CA GLY A 550 4.09 -9.45 -5.47
C GLY A 550 2.62 -9.39 -5.03
N MET A 551 1.68 -9.95 -5.80
CA MET A 551 0.25 -9.96 -5.43
C MET A 551 -0.04 -10.87 -4.23
N THR A 552 0.74 -11.93 -4.07
CA THR A 552 0.83 -12.79 -2.88
C THR A 552 2.13 -12.53 -2.11
N PRO A 553 2.19 -12.76 -0.79
CA PRO A 553 3.44 -12.60 -0.03
C PRO A 553 4.51 -13.61 -0.48
N ALA A 554 5.75 -13.14 -0.67
CA ALA A 554 6.82 -13.96 -1.24
C ALA A 554 7.11 -15.25 -0.45
N TRP A 555 7.08 -15.20 0.90
CA TRP A 555 7.25 -16.40 1.73
C TRP A 555 6.12 -17.42 1.54
N SER A 556 4.87 -16.95 1.38
CA SER A 556 3.72 -17.81 1.16
C SER A 556 3.78 -18.48 -0.21
N SER A 557 4.16 -17.73 -1.25
CA SER A 557 4.40 -18.30 -2.58
C SER A 557 5.53 -19.34 -2.56
N ALA A 558 6.66 -19.05 -1.90
CA ALA A 558 7.77 -20.01 -1.76
C ALA A 558 7.34 -21.28 -0.99
N PHE A 559 6.64 -21.13 0.14
CA PHE A 559 6.12 -22.26 0.92
C PHE A 559 5.17 -23.15 0.11
N ASN A 560 4.25 -22.55 -0.65
CA ASN A 560 3.33 -23.30 -1.51
C ASN A 560 4.09 -24.06 -2.61
N CYS A 561 5.13 -23.47 -3.20
CA CYS A 561 6.01 -24.19 -4.13
C CYS A 561 6.73 -25.37 -3.46
N GLY A 562 7.24 -25.18 -2.24
CA GLY A 562 7.84 -26.24 -1.45
C GLY A 562 6.87 -27.38 -1.10
N ALA A 563 5.61 -27.05 -0.81
CA ALA A 563 4.56 -28.04 -0.57
C ALA A 563 4.25 -28.88 -1.82
N ALA A 564 4.23 -28.27 -3.01
CA ALA A 564 4.06 -28.99 -4.27
C ALA A 564 5.23 -29.94 -4.56
N LYS A 565 6.48 -29.47 -4.41
CA LYS A 565 7.69 -30.31 -4.51
C LYS A 565 7.69 -31.47 -3.51
N LEU A 566 7.27 -31.22 -2.27
CA LEU A 566 7.15 -32.25 -1.23
C LEU A 566 6.15 -33.34 -1.62
N ARG A 567 4.96 -32.96 -2.12
CA ARG A 567 3.94 -33.90 -2.61
C ARG A 567 4.44 -34.77 -3.77
N ARG A 568 5.35 -34.23 -4.60
CA ARG A 568 6.08 -34.96 -5.66
C ARG A 568 7.27 -35.79 -5.17
N ARG A 569 7.60 -35.77 -3.88
CA ARG A 569 8.83 -36.36 -3.29
C ARG A 569 10.14 -35.75 -3.83
N HIS A 570 10.08 -34.54 -4.39
CA HIS A 570 11.26 -33.76 -4.79
C HIS A 570 11.85 -33.06 -3.55
N PHE A 571 12.38 -33.84 -2.60
CA PHE A 571 12.74 -33.35 -1.26
C PHE A 571 13.80 -32.23 -1.26
N GLU A 572 14.81 -32.30 -2.14
CA GLU A 572 15.85 -31.26 -2.24
C GLU A 572 15.27 -29.90 -2.66
N ASP A 573 14.33 -29.88 -3.61
CA ASP A 573 13.71 -28.64 -4.07
C ASP A 573 12.67 -28.14 -3.07
N ALA A 574 11.93 -29.05 -2.43
CA ALA A 574 11.04 -28.71 -1.32
C ALA A 574 11.81 -28.01 -0.19
N PHE A 575 12.97 -28.56 0.20
CA PHE A 575 13.87 -27.99 1.18
C PHE A 575 14.31 -26.56 0.79
N LYS A 576 14.83 -26.36 -0.44
CA LYS A 576 15.20 -25.01 -0.95
C LYS A 576 14.06 -24.00 -0.87
N PHE A 577 12.84 -24.41 -1.23
CA PHE A 577 11.67 -23.53 -1.20
C PHE A 577 11.20 -23.17 0.22
N PHE A 578 11.30 -24.10 1.17
CA PHE A 578 10.99 -23.78 2.58
C PHE A 578 12.10 -22.94 3.22
N GLU A 579 13.38 -23.14 2.88
CA GLU A 579 14.48 -22.23 3.25
C GLU A 579 14.24 -20.82 2.67
N GLU A 580 13.84 -20.72 1.40
CA GLU A 580 13.50 -19.43 0.78
C GLU A 580 12.29 -18.77 1.46
N SER A 581 11.30 -19.55 1.88
CA SER A 581 10.16 -19.04 2.64
C SER A 581 10.62 -18.40 3.97
N LEU A 582 11.52 -19.06 4.70
CA LEU A 582 12.13 -18.51 5.92
C LEU A 582 13.09 -17.34 5.63
N TYR A 583 13.74 -17.30 4.48
CA TYR A 583 14.56 -16.16 4.04
C TYR A 583 13.70 -14.88 3.92
N PHE A 584 12.50 -14.98 3.34
CA PHE A 584 11.56 -13.87 3.24
C PHE A 584 10.88 -13.53 4.58
N LEU A 585 10.57 -14.53 5.42
CA LEU A 585 9.97 -14.34 6.74
C LEU A 585 10.46 -15.40 7.75
N PRO A 586 11.52 -15.12 8.55
CA PRO A 586 12.11 -16.13 9.46
C PRO A 586 11.20 -16.62 10.58
N SER A 587 10.15 -15.87 10.90
CA SER A 587 9.13 -16.21 11.89
C SER A 587 7.97 -17.03 11.31
N PHE A 588 8.07 -17.53 10.07
CA PHE A 588 6.99 -18.30 9.46
C PHE A 588 7.07 -19.78 9.88
N GLU A 589 6.30 -20.12 10.92
CA GLU A 589 6.37 -21.41 11.61
C GLU A 589 6.05 -22.60 10.70
N ASP A 590 5.09 -22.48 9.78
CA ASP A 590 4.73 -23.57 8.86
C ASP A 590 5.93 -24.05 8.01
N ALA A 591 6.72 -23.11 7.47
CA ALA A 591 7.91 -23.43 6.68
C ALA A 591 8.99 -24.11 7.55
N ARG A 592 9.16 -23.64 8.79
CA ARG A 592 10.09 -24.24 9.76
C ARG A 592 9.69 -25.67 10.12
N ASN A 593 8.41 -25.90 10.40
CA ASN A 593 7.87 -27.21 10.73
C ASN A 593 8.01 -28.19 9.55
N ARG A 594 7.81 -27.73 8.31
CA ARG A 594 8.06 -28.55 7.11
C ARG A 594 9.55 -28.86 6.91
N LEU A 595 10.46 -27.93 7.16
CA LEU A 595 11.91 -28.22 7.08
C LEU A 595 12.31 -29.33 8.07
N ILE A 596 11.86 -29.25 9.33
CA ILE A 596 12.15 -30.27 10.35
C ILE A 596 11.65 -31.67 9.91
N GLN A 597 10.48 -31.74 9.27
CA GLN A 597 9.92 -33.00 8.74
C GLN A 597 10.72 -33.59 7.56
N ILE A 598 11.39 -32.75 6.75
CA ILE A 598 12.05 -33.15 5.50
C ILE A 598 13.56 -33.32 5.67
N PHE A 599 14.16 -32.69 6.68
CA PHE A 599 15.59 -32.75 6.98
C PHE A 599 16.16 -34.18 7.03
N PRO A 600 15.51 -35.19 7.66
CA PRO A 600 16.00 -36.57 7.66
C PRO A 600 15.91 -37.28 6.30
N LEU A 601 15.06 -36.78 5.39
CA LEU A 601 14.76 -37.38 4.08
C LEU A 601 15.58 -36.76 2.94
N THR A 602 16.27 -35.66 3.20
CA THR A 602 17.04 -34.96 2.18
C THR A 602 18.43 -35.60 2.12
N PRO A 603 18.85 -36.22 1.00
CA PRO A 603 20.20 -36.73 0.89
C PRO A 603 21.13 -35.51 0.91
N PHE A 604 21.83 -35.32 2.03
CA PHE A 604 22.93 -34.37 2.04
C PHE A 604 23.88 -34.77 0.94
N LYS A 605 23.99 -33.95 -0.11
CA LYS A 605 25.30 -33.73 -0.74
C LYS A 605 26.21 -33.52 0.45
N ARG A 606 27.10 -34.49 0.71
CA ARG A 606 28.18 -34.30 1.68
C ARG A 606 28.81 -32.99 1.24
N ARG A 607 28.55 -31.90 1.98
CA ARG A 607 29.40 -30.73 1.86
C ARG A 607 30.76 -31.36 2.10
N GLN A 608 31.66 -31.26 1.13
CA GLN A 608 33.06 -31.29 1.47
C GLN A 608 33.19 -30.08 2.40
N ILE A 609 33.01 -30.36 3.70
CA ILE A 609 33.72 -29.67 4.74
C ILE A 609 35.15 -29.95 4.33
N THR A 610 35.71 -29.03 3.55
CA THR A 610 37.15 -28.94 3.39
C THR A 610 37.59 -28.62 4.79
N MET A 611 37.82 -29.69 5.57
CA MET A 611 38.49 -29.58 6.85
C MET A 611 39.82 -28.97 6.45
N LYS A 612 39.97 -27.66 6.67
CA LYS A 612 41.29 -27.06 6.82
C LYS A 612 42.00 -28.03 7.74
N GLN A 613 43.05 -28.68 7.24
CA GLN A 613 43.75 -29.73 7.98
C GLN A 613 43.89 -29.25 9.40
N MET A 614 43.26 -29.96 10.35
CA MET A 614 43.42 -29.63 11.75
C MET A 614 44.93 -29.62 11.97
N THR A 615 45.46 -28.52 12.49
CA THR A 615 46.85 -28.46 12.89
C THR A 615 47.12 -29.62 13.85
N GLU A 616 48.35 -30.12 13.94
CA GLU A 616 48.63 -31.24 14.85
C GLU A 616 48.18 -30.96 16.29
N VAL A 617 48.23 -29.68 16.71
CA VAL A 617 47.67 -29.18 17.97
C VAL A 617 46.16 -29.42 18.08
N GLY A 618 45.39 -29.15 17.02
CA GLY A 618 43.96 -29.46 16.97
C GLY A 618 43.67 -30.97 16.99
N ILE A 619 44.48 -31.77 16.29
CA ILE A 619 44.38 -33.23 16.30
C ILE A 619 44.71 -33.80 17.69
N GLN A 620 45.74 -33.28 18.36
CA GLN A 620 46.07 -33.64 19.74
C GLN A 620 44.97 -33.24 20.71
N ALA A 621 44.43 -32.02 20.61
CA ALA A 621 43.33 -31.56 21.47
C ALA A 621 42.07 -32.44 21.33
N VAL A 622 41.70 -32.82 20.10
CA VAL A 622 40.59 -33.75 19.85
C VAL A 622 40.89 -35.15 20.40
N ARG A 623 42.10 -35.68 20.20
CA ARG A 623 42.50 -36.99 20.76
C ARG A 623 42.52 -37.00 22.28
N GLN A 624 42.96 -35.90 22.91
CA GLN A 624 42.97 -35.75 24.36
C GLN A 624 41.54 -35.67 24.91
N GLY A 625 40.70 -34.80 24.34
CA GLY A 625 39.28 -34.73 24.73
C GLY A 625 38.54 -36.06 24.53
N GLN A 626 38.84 -36.80 23.46
CA GLN A 626 38.31 -38.15 23.24
C GLN A 626 38.81 -39.15 24.29
N ALA A 627 40.09 -39.07 24.70
CA ALA A 627 40.64 -39.93 25.74
C ALA A 627 40.03 -39.62 27.12
N GLU A 628 39.83 -38.34 27.45
CA GLU A 628 39.17 -37.87 28.66
C GLU A 628 37.69 -38.32 28.71
N VAL A 629 36.94 -38.17 27.61
CA VAL A 629 35.57 -38.69 27.50
C VAL A 629 35.51 -40.21 27.61
N ASN A 630 36.44 -40.95 26.97
CA ASN A 630 36.51 -42.41 27.06
C ASN A 630 36.98 -42.90 28.44
N ALA A 631 37.67 -42.08 29.22
CA ALA A 631 37.98 -42.36 30.63
C ALA A 631 36.75 -42.13 31.51
N LEU A 632 36.10 -40.98 31.37
CA LEU A 632 34.88 -40.63 32.09
C LEU A 632 33.74 -41.63 31.82
N GLN A 633 33.58 -42.10 30.58
CA GLN A 633 32.61 -43.16 30.27
C GLN A 633 32.91 -44.48 30.98
N ARG A 634 34.18 -44.86 31.11
CA ARG A 634 34.58 -46.08 31.84
C ARG A 634 34.35 -45.94 33.35
N GLU A 635 34.60 -44.75 33.89
CA GLU A 635 34.32 -44.42 35.28
C GLU A 635 32.81 -44.44 35.57
N ILE A 636 32.00 -43.79 34.73
CA ILE A 636 30.53 -43.84 34.78
C ILE A 636 30.01 -45.27 34.68
N SER A 637 30.53 -46.09 33.74
CA SER A 637 30.08 -47.48 33.56
C SER A 637 30.44 -48.42 34.71
N ASN A 638 31.48 -48.08 35.48
CA ASN A 638 31.89 -48.83 36.67
C ASN A 638 31.19 -48.33 37.94
N SER A 639 30.66 -47.10 37.94
CA SER A 639 29.78 -46.63 39.00
C SER A 639 28.39 -47.28 38.91
N GLN A 640 27.75 -47.59 40.04
CA GLN A 640 26.36 -48.08 40.05
C GLN A 640 25.33 -46.96 39.77
N THR A 641 25.80 -45.72 39.57
CA THR A 641 24.98 -44.51 39.43
C THR A 641 24.67 -44.21 37.96
N LYS A 642 23.58 -44.76 37.44
CA LYS A 642 23.18 -44.70 36.01
C LYS A 642 22.71 -43.34 35.46
N PHE A 643 23.26 -42.20 35.88
CA PHE A 643 22.82 -40.89 35.37
C PHE A 643 23.95 -39.89 35.13
N CYS A 644 24.03 -39.38 33.89
CA CYS A 644 24.82 -38.22 33.51
C CYS A 644 23.91 -37.26 32.74
N ALA A 645 23.81 -36.01 33.19
CA ALA A 645 22.91 -35.02 32.60
C ALA A 645 23.72 -33.91 31.90
N VAL A 646 23.34 -33.57 30.67
CA VAL A 646 24.05 -32.56 29.86
C VAL A 646 23.21 -31.29 29.81
N VAL A 647 23.78 -30.19 30.29
CA VAL A 647 23.12 -28.87 30.26
C VAL A 647 23.61 -28.11 29.04
N LEU A 648 22.70 -27.80 28.11
CA LEU A 648 23.05 -27.01 26.93
C LEU A 648 22.67 -25.55 27.14
N ASN A 649 23.68 -24.67 27.07
CA ASN A 649 23.46 -23.24 26.88
C ASN A 649 22.74 -23.02 25.52
N GLU A 650 21.72 -22.16 25.49
CA GLU A 650 20.93 -21.82 24.28
C GLU A 650 21.80 -21.50 23.04
N LYS A 651 22.99 -20.91 23.22
CA LYS A 651 23.92 -20.64 22.10
C LYS A 651 24.51 -21.89 21.45
N LEU A 652 24.63 -23.00 22.17
CA LEU A 652 25.24 -24.25 21.69
C LEU A 652 24.29 -25.13 20.88
N LYS A 653 22.96 -25.01 21.08
CA LYS A 653 21.93 -25.70 20.25
C LYS A 653 22.08 -25.44 18.75
N LEU A 654 22.74 -24.34 18.36
CA LEU A 654 22.87 -23.91 16.96
C LEU A 654 24.16 -24.39 16.26
N ASN A 655 25.14 -24.95 16.99
CA ASN A 655 26.46 -25.32 16.45
C ASN A 655 27.04 -26.60 17.08
N ILE A 656 26.29 -27.71 17.08
CA ILE A 656 26.78 -29.01 17.55
C ILE A 656 27.60 -29.68 16.42
N PRO A 657 28.89 -30.03 16.62
CA PRO A 657 29.64 -30.87 15.68
C PRO A 657 29.11 -32.31 15.71
N ILE A 658 29.01 -32.95 14.54
CA ILE A 658 28.29 -34.22 14.35
C ILE A 658 29.00 -35.44 14.97
N GLU A 659 30.25 -35.30 15.41
CA GLU A 659 31.04 -36.37 16.05
C GLU A 659 30.96 -36.24 17.58
N TRP A 660 29.87 -36.77 18.16
CA TRP A 660 29.69 -36.92 19.61
C TRP A 660 29.94 -38.37 20.04
N ALA A 661 30.69 -38.55 21.14
CA ALA A 661 31.08 -39.85 21.65
C ALA A 661 30.08 -40.47 22.66
N PHE A 662 28.99 -39.78 22.98
CA PHE A 662 27.97 -40.24 23.93
C PHE A 662 26.75 -40.83 23.19
N ASN A 663 26.23 -41.97 23.66
CA ASN A 663 24.95 -42.50 23.17
C ASN A 663 23.82 -41.58 23.67
N PRO A 664 23.04 -40.90 22.79
CA PRO A 664 21.98 -39.98 23.20
C PRO A 664 20.89 -40.61 24.08
N GLU A 665 20.66 -41.92 23.94
CA GLU A 665 19.65 -42.66 24.73
C GLU A 665 19.98 -42.73 26.23
N ASN A 666 21.25 -42.51 26.60
CA ASN A 666 21.73 -42.52 27.98
C ASN A 666 21.90 -41.11 28.58
N CYS A 667 21.46 -40.06 27.89
CA CYS A 667 21.63 -38.66 28.32
C CYS A 667 20.29 -37.98 28.58
N GLN A 668 20.15 -37.37 29.76
CA GLN A 668 19.02 -36.49 30.05
C GLN A 668 19.44 -35.03 29.85
N PHE A 669 18.68 -34.29 29.05
CA PHE A 669 18.90 -32.86 28.81
C PHE A 669 18.12 -32.05 29.85
N LEU A 670 18.83 -31.19 30.58
CA LEU A 670 18.25 -30.29 31.57
C LEU A 670 18.49 -28.83 31.16
N SER A 671 17.51 -27.96 31.36
CA SER A 671 17.73 -26.52 31.28
C SER A 671 18.45 -26.00 32.54
N PRO A 672 19.09 -24.82 32.51
CA PRO A 672 19.85 -24.32 33.66
C PRO A 672 19.06 -24.15 34.96
N GLY A 673 17.72 -24.06 34.89
CA GLY A 673 16.84 -23.98 36.07
C GLY A 673 16.35 -25.33 36.59
N GLU A 674 16.66 -26.44 35.91
CA GLU A 674 16.19 -27.80 36.24
C GLU A 674 17.30 -28.68 36.87
N ILE A 675 18.47 -28.10 37.17
CA ILE A 675 19.60 -28.82 37.76
C ILE A 675 19.29 -29.15 39.24
N PRO A 676 19.21 -30.43 39.64
CA PRO A 676 18.96 -30.80 41.03
C PRO A 676 20.16 -30.44 41.94
N ALA A 677 19.89 -30.08 43.20
CA ALA A 677 20.90 -29.57 44.14
C ALA A 677 22.00 -30.59 44.55
N ASP A 678 21.76 -31.88 44.26
CA ASP A 678 22.71 -32.98 44.43
C ASP A 678 23.63 -33.19 43.22
N PHE A 679 23.63 -32.30 42.22
CA PHE A 679 24.55 -32.33 41.08
C PHE A 679 25.57 -31.20 41.14
N ASN A 680 26.81 -31.49 40.71
CA ASN A 680 27.86 -30.51 40.45
C ASN A 680 27.96 -30.26 38.94
N VAL A 681 28.16 -29.00 38.53
CA VAL A 681 28.47 -28.64 37.15
C VAL A 681 29.99 -28.67 36.96
N VAL A 682 30.46 -29.46 35.99
CA VAL A 682 31.88 -29.57 35.61
C VAL A 682 32.00 -29.19 34.13
N GLU A 683 32.88 -28.26 33.80
CA GLU A 683 33.15 -27.90 32.39
C GLU A 683 34.21 -28.84 31.80
N ILE A 684 33.93 -29.43 30.64
CA ILE A 684 34.87 -30.31 29.94
C ILE A 684 35.33 -29.71 28.61
N GLY A 685 36.65 -29.72 28.39
CA GLY A 685 37.30 -29.36 27.15
C GLY A 685 37.37 -27.85 26.85
N PRO A 686 38.09 -27.46 25.78
CA PRO A 686 38.35 -26.06 25.42
C PRO A 686 37.10 -25.29 24.94
N THR A 687 35.96 -25.95 24.83
CA THR A 687 34.66 -25.35 24.50
C THR A 687 33.80 -25.00 25.71
N ALA A 688 34.29 -25.26 26.94
CA ALA A 688 33.58 -24.98 28.20
C ALA A 688 32.16 -25.57 28.21
N LEU A 689 32.03 -26.88 27.93
CA LEU A 689 30.73 -27.56 27.91
C LEU A 689 30.35 -27.98 29.34
N PRO A 690 29.27 -27.44 29.95
CA PRO A 690 28.88 -27.79 31.30
C PRO A 690 28.15 -29.14 31.35
N LEU A 691 28.72 -30.07 32.12
CA LEU A 691 28.20 -31.40 32.41
C LEU A 691 27.76 -31.47 33.87
N CYS A 692 26.53 -31.94 34.12
CA CYS A 692 26.03 -32.16 35.47
C CYS A 692 26.31 -33.60 35.90
N VAL A 693 27.23 -33.75 36.85
CA VAL A 693 27.57 -35.02 37.49
C VAL A 693 26.93 -35.05 38.88
N LYS A 694 26.24 -36.14 39.22
CA LYS A 694 25.68 -36.33 40.56
C LYS A 694 26.83 -36.43 41.58
N LYS A 695 26.68 -35.76 42.74
CA LYS A 695 27.65 -35.75 43.84
C LYS A 695 27.91 -37.15 44.41
#